data_AF-A0A1V5WRU2-F1
#
_entry.id   AF-A0A1V5WRU2-F1
#
_cell.length_a   1.000
_cell.length_b   1.000
_cell.length_c   1.000
_cell.angle_alpha   90.00
_cell.angle_beta   90.00
_cell.angle_gamma   90.00
#
_symmetry.space_group_name_H-M   'P 1'
#
loop_
_entity.id
_entity.type
_entity.pdbx_description
1 polymer ?
#
loop_
_entity_poly.entity_id
_entity_poly.type
_entity_poly.pdbx_seq_one_letter_code
_entity_poly.pdbx_strand_id
1 'polypeptide(L)'
;MKKISIISPIYNEQESLPKFYFELRRHLNLSGCLFEIIFVNDGSTDNTQNTIKRLATKDDRIKHICFDKNYGQQAAIYEGLMYCTGEAAIVLDCDLQDPPYLILEMIEQWRDGADVVLPIRKNRKDRPFKIISANLFYWLLNRVSKTTLDPRIGEFYLLDRKAINQIINKRQPSIFLRGEVQKLNLKKSNIFYDRQSRQRGKGGYSLAKMTRLGHDALRFANHINTFKPRANISESNMLNKKIAIIGAGITGLICAYRLSKLGYTVTVFEKEPQIGGLLSTFNMDGTKIDRHYHHIFTNQQNIINLFNELKISDRLEKIPASMACLKSKTIYSFNNAFDLLKLPHFSLVQKMIMGAGNLVFKLIDPAKHNNKTAKKLIEAKLGKTVWNIFWQPVFEGKFGHYSKKISASWFISRVKSRDKKSQIETLIYPKGGFGILIEKLARDIVGNGGRIITCHNVNSIKKSKQGIKIDGERFDYCISTLAPNESSRIYPSYRQRGIEYLGFVGVIIKANTSLSKHYWITVLDNNAPFGVIVEQNNLLPLSKEKIIYLGKYCSLKSDLYQTDDNKIKEIALDWINSLAPNFSDSINNVKVVKDKYAQPVIKNNYKIPPIKAPMGEFFVLSMAHIFPEDRGIENAVIQSNNIINELLRDTKKSPVDSYKRVKDSK
;
A
#
# COMPACT_ATOMS: atom_id res chain seq x y z
N MET A 1 -8.33 28.57 -25.79
CA MET A 1 -9.46 28.56 -24.83
C MET A 1 -9.13 27.62 -23.69
N LYS A 2 -9.41 28.00 -22.43
CA LYS A 2 -9.15 27.12 -21.28
C LYS A 2 -10.12 25.93 -21.26
N LYS A 3 -9.67 24.79 -20.74
CA LYS A 3 -10.50 23.57 -20.65
C LYS A 3 -11.06 23.36 -19.23
N ILE A 4 -12.33 22.97 -19.10
CA ILE A 4 -12.98 22.65 -17.82
C ILE A 4 -13.54 21.23 -17.83
N SER A 5 -13.34 20.49 -16.74
CA SER A 5 -13.94 19.17 -16.58
C SER A 5 -15.15 19.24 -15.67
N ILE A 6 -16.29 18.75 -16.12
CA ILE A 6 -17.47 18.58 -15.26
C ILE A 6 -17.47 17.16 -14.74
N ILE A 7 -17.51 16.99 -13.43
CA ILE A 7 -17.54 15.69 -12.76
C ILE A 7 -18.92 15.54 -12.15
N SER A 8 -19.65 14.51 -12.59
CA SER A 8 -20.97 14.22 -12.05
C SER A 8 -21.02 12.79 -11.53
N PRO A 9 -21.16 12.60 -10.21
CA PRO A 9 -21.38 11.28 -9.62
C PRO A 9 -22.84 10.86 -9.84
N ILE A 10 -23.05 9.61 -10.25
CA ILE A 10 -24.35 9.12 -10.69
C ILE A 10 -24.68 7.78 -10.04
N TYR A 11 -25.87 7.64 -9.47
CA TYR A 11 -26.37 6.37 -8.95
C TYR A 11 -27.90 6.25 -9.07
N ASN A 12 -28.38 5.37 -9.95
CA ASN A 12 -29.80 5.13 -10.22
C ASN A 12 -30.57 6.40 -10.63
N GLU A 13 -30.12 7.04 -11.70
CA GLU A 13 -30.59 8.35 -12.17
C GLU A 13 -30.97 8.32 -13.67
N GLN A 14 -31.44 7.17 -14.15
CA GLN A 14 -31.76 6.96 -15.57
C GLN A 14 -32.77 7.98 -16.15
N GLU A 15 -33.66 8.50 -15.29
CA GLU A 15 -34.72 9.45 -15.66
C GLU A 15 -34.25 10.91 -15.66
N SER A 16 -33.35 11.29 -14.74
CA SER A 16 -32.88 12.66 -14.56
C SER A 16 -31.70 13.00 -15.50
N LEU A 17 -30.87 12.01 -15.82
CA LEU A 17 -29.63 12.18 -16.57
C LEU A 17 -29.80 12.83 -17.95
N PRO A 18 -30.79 12.48 -18.81
CA PRO A 18 -30.95 13.13 -20.11
C PRO A 18 -31.26 14.63 -20.00
N LYS A 19 -32.13 15.00 -19.05
CA LYS A 19 -32.51 16.40 -18.81
C LYS A 19 -31.34 17.18 -18.21
N PHE A 20 -30.62 16.58 -17.26
CA PHE A 20 -29.41 17.13 -16.69
C PHE A 20 -28.37 17.45 -17.76
N TYR A 21 -28.09 16.47 -18.64
CA TYR A 21 -27.15 16.65 -19.74
C TYR A 21 -27.56 17.79 -20.69
N PHE A 22 -28.85 17.86 -21.05
CA PHE A 22 -29.37 18.94 -21.90
C PHE A 22 -29.16 20.33 -21.28
N GLU A 23 -29.56 20.53 -20.02
CA GLU A 23 -29.38 21.81 -19.33
C GLU A 23 -27.91 22.14 -19.13
N LEU A 24 -27.09 21.17 -18.71
CA LEU A 24 -25.66 21.37 -18.49
C LEU A 24 -24.97 21.81 -19.79
N ARG A 25 -25.24 21.13 -20.91
CA ARG A 25 -24.67 21.46 -22.22
C ARG A 25 -25.03 22.88 -22.67
N ARG A 26 -26.28 23.32 -22.43
CA ARG A 26 -26.74 24.68 -22.78
C ARG A 26 -25.84 25.75 -22.15
N HIS A 27 -25.54 25.62 -20.86
CA HIS A 27 -24.73 26.59 -20.13
C HIS A 27 -23.23 26.44 -20.44
N LEU A 28 -22.73 25.22 -20.63
CA LEU A 28 -21.32 25.01 -20.98
C LEU A 28 -20.97 25.61 -22.34
N ASN A 29 -21.87 25.55 -23.32
CA ASN A 29 -21.66 26.19 -24.63
C ASN A 29 -21.57 27.72 -24.52
N LEU A 30 -22.26 28.34 -23.56
CA LEU A 30 -22.21 29.79 -23.30
C LEU A 30 -20.96 30.23 -22.53
N SER A 31 -20.25 29.30 -21.88
CA SER A 31 -19.11 29.62 -21.01
C SER A 31 -17.86 30.13 -21.73
N GLY A 32 -17.74 29.90 -23.05
CA GLY A 32 -16.52 30.18 -23.81
C GLY A 32 -15.30 29.33 -23.41
N CYS A 33 -15.51 28.20 -22.72
CA CYS A 33 -14.48 27.23 -22.38
C CYS A 33 -14.61 25.96 -23.26
N LEU A 34 -13.47 25.30 -23.51
CA LEU A 34 -13.51 23.89 -23.89
C LEU A 34 -13.98 23.08 -22.69
N PHE A 35 -14.75 22.03 -22.90
CA PHE A 35 -15.21 21.21 -21.78
C PHE A 35 -15.20 19.72 -22.07
N GLU A 36 -15.11 18.95 -21.00
CA GLU A 36 -15.44 17.53 -20.98
C GLU A 36 -16.39 17.23 -19.82
N ILE A 37 -17.24 16.24 -19.98
CA ILE A 37 -18.17 15.79 -18.93
C ILE A 37 -17.77 14.37 -18.56
N ILE A 38 -17.49 14.14 -17.28
CA ILE A 38 -17.08 12.85 -16.73
C ILE A 38 -18.22 12.34 -15.84
N PHE A 39 -18.98 11.40 -16.40
CA PHE A 39 -20.02 10.70 -15.67
C PHE A 39 -19.42 9.54 -14.89
N VAL A 40 -19.50 9.59 -13.57
CA VAL A 40 -18.98 8.53 -12.69
C VAL A 40 -20.16 7.74 -12.12
N ASN A 41 -20.48 6.63 -12.77
CA ASN A 41 -21.53 5.71 -12.35
C ASN A 41 -21.07 4.88 -11.15
N ASP A 42 -21.64 5.17 -9.98
CA ASP A 42 -21.37 4.55 -8.68
C ASP A 42 -22.13 3.21 -8.52
N GLY A 43 -22.01 2.33 -9.52
CA GLY A 43 -22.58 0.98 -9.52
C GLY A 43 -24.10 0.95 -9.55
N SER A 44 -24.72 1.76 -10.41
CA SER A 44 -26.18 1.77 -10.61
C SER A 44 -26.72 0.38 -10.97
N THR A 45 -27.90 0.06 -10.45
CA THR A 45 -28.63 -1.19 -10.66
C THR A 45 -29.76 -1.05 -11.68
N ASP A 46 -30.05 0.18 -12.13
CA ASP A 46 -31.04 0.49 -13.16
C ASP A 46 -30.37 0.71 -14.54
N ASN A 47 -31.12 1.23 -15.51
CA ASN A 47 -30.63 1.45 -16.88
C ASN A 47 -29.71 2.68 -17.02
N THR A 48 -29.24 3.29 -15.92
CA THR A 48 -28.40 4.50 -15.94
C THR A 48 -27.11 4.29 -16.75
N GLN A 49 -26.47 3.13 -16.60
CA GLN A 49 -25.23 2.83 -17.32
C GLN A 49 -25.41 2.86 -18.84
N ASN A 50 -26.51 2.30 -19.35
CA ASN A 50 -26.80 2.31 -20.78
C ASN A 50 -27.16 3.71 -21.27
N THR A 51 -27.87 4.50 -20.46
CA THR A 51 -28.13 5.92 -20.75
C THR A 51 -26.83 6.71 -20.89
N ILE A 52 -25.87 6.53 -19.98
CA ILE A 52 -24.55 7.16 -20.06
C ILE A 52 -23.83 6.78 -21.36
N LYS A 53 -23.80 5.48 -21.70
CA LYS A 53 -23.17 5.00 -22.94
C LYS A 53 -23.80 5.64 -24.18
N ARG A 54 -25.13 5.69 -24.24
CA ARG A 54 -25.87 6.31 -25.35
C ARG A 54 -25.62 7.81 -25.48
N LEU A 55 -25.41 8.52 -24.37
CA LEU A 55 -25.00 9.92 -24.40
C LEU A 55 -23.56 10.05 -24.92
N ALA A 56 -22.65 9.19 -24.44
CA ALA A 56 -21.25 9.21 -24.87
C ALA A 56 -21.06 8.88 -26.35
N THR A 57 -21.90 8.03 -26.95
CA THR A 57 -21.86 7.79 -28.41
C THR A 57 -22.34 8.99 -29.23
N LYS A 58 -23.05 9.95 -28.63
CA LYS A 58 -23.60 11.14 -29.32
C LYS A 58 -22.76 12.41 -29.11
N ASP A 59 -21.86 12.40 -28.13
CA ASP A 59 -21.02 13.55 -27.80
C ASP A 59 -19.67 13.07 -27.25
N ASP A 60 -18.63 13.18 -28.08
CA ASP A 60 -17.26 12.73 -27.77
C ASP A 60 -16.62 13.48 -26.59
N ARG A 61 -17.24 14.58 -26.12
CA ARG A 61 -16.80 15.30 -24.92
C ARG A 61 -17.22 14.58 -23.64
N ILE A 62 -18.06 13.55 -23.73
CA ILE A 62 -18.53 12.75 -22.59
C ILE A 62 -17.60 11.56 -22.38
N LYS A 63 -17.03 11.51 -21.19
CA LYS A 63 -16.29 10.36 -20.64
C LYS A 63 -17.15 9.71 -19.56
N HIS A 64 -16.95 8.42 -19.35
CA HIS A 64 -17.64 7.71 -18.29
C HIS A 64 -16.74 6.74 -17.56
N ILE A 65 -16.97 6.61 -16.26
CA ILE A 65 -16.33 5.67 -15.36
C ILE A 65 -17.46 4.87 -14.71
N CYS A 66 -17.39 3.55 -14.75
CA CYS A 66 -18.43 2.69 -14.17
C CYS A 66 -17.81 1.80 -13.09
N PHE A 67 -18.32 1.93 -11.87
CA PHE A 67 -18.02 1.03 -10.78
C PHE A 67 -18.84 -0.25 -10.90
N ASP A 68 -18.26 -1.36 -10.42
CA ASP A 68 -18.88 -2.68 -10.40
C ASP A 68 -19.94 -2.83 -9.30
N LYS A 69 -19.93 -1.94 -8.31
CA LYS A 69 -20.91 -1.83 -7.22
C LYS A 69 -20.89 -0.41 -6.64
N ASN A 70 -21.83 -0.13 -5.73
CA ASN A 70 -21.93 1.17 -5.06
C ASN A 70 -20.84 1.33 -3.98
N TYR A 71 -19.95 2.30 -4.17
CA TYR A 71 -18.87 2.71 -3.27
C TYR A 71 -19.12 4.06 -2.58
N GLY A 72 -20.10 4.82 -3.06
CA GLY A 72 -20.53 6.08 -2.47
C GLY A 72 -20.11 7.30 -3.30
N GLN A 73 -20.87 8.38 -3.16
CA GLN A 73 -20.72 9.62 -3.93
C GLN A 73 -19.31 10.23 -3.83
N GLN A 74 -18.70 10.21 -2.65
CA GLN A 74 -17.34 10.78 -2.46
C GLN A 74 -16.29 9.99 -3.25
N ALA A 75 -16.44 8.67 -3.38
CA ALA A 75 -15.55 7.83 -4.19
C ALA A 75 -15.68 8.20 -5.67
N ALA A 76 -16.92 8.37 -6.14
CA ALA A 76 -17.20 8.77 -7.51
C ALA A 76 -16.62 10.15 -7.85
N ILE A 77 -16.73 11.13 -6.93
CA ILE A 77 -16.13 12.46 -7.09
C ILE A 77 -14.60 12.36 -7.14
N TYR A 78 -13.98 11.61 -6.22
CA TYR A 78 -12.53 11.43 -6.19
C TYR A 78 -11.99 10.88 -7.51
N GLU A 79 -12.66 9.85 -8.04
CA GLU A 79 -12.29 9.25 -9.32
C GLU A 79 -12.45 10.22 -10.47
N GLY A 80 -13.55 10.98 -10.51
CA GLY A 80 -13.70 12.06 -11.48
C GLY A 80 -12.54 13.05 -11.44
N LEU A 81 -12.07 13.44 -10.24
CA LEU A 81 -10.94 14.36 -10.07
C LEU A 81 -9.61 13.74 -10.53
N MET A 82 -9.42 12.43 -10.34
CA MET A 82 -8.23 11.71 -10.81
C MET A 82 -8.14 11.64 -12.34
N TYR A 83 -9.28 11.50 -13.02
CA TYR A 83 -9.34 11.34 -14.47
C TYR A 83 -9.52 12.66 -15.24
N CYS A 84 -9.88 13.76 -14.56
CA CYS A 84 -10.12 15.04 -15.21
C CYS A 84 -8.86 15.63 -15.86
N THR A 85 -9.03 16.22 -17.05
CA THR A 85 -7.94 16.82 -17.85
C THR A 85 -8.04 18.34 -17.99
N GLY A 86 -9.12 18.98 -17.52
CA GLY A 86 -9.32 20.42 -17.55
C GLY A 86 -8.41 21.22 -16.61
N GLU A 87 -8.17 22.49 -16.89
CA GLU A 87 -7.45 23.41 -15.99
C GLU A 87 -8.23 23.71 -14.71
N ALA A 88 -9.54 23.48 -14.72
CA ALA A 88 -10.39 23.42 -13.53
C ALA A 88 -11.39 22.28 -13.65
N ALA A 89 -11.96 21.88 -12.51
CA ALA A 89 -13.04 20.92 -12.46
C ALA A 89 -14.23 21.46 -11.64
N ILE A 90 -15.44 21.25 -12.15
CA ILE A 90 -16.69 21.54 -11.44
C ILE A 90 -17.33 20.22 -11.06
N VAL A 91 -17.60 20.02 -9.77
CA VAL A 91 -18.36 18.87 -9.28
C VAL A 91 -19.83 19.27 -9.22
N LEU A 92 -20.72 18.50 -9.84
CA LEU A 92 -22.16 18.78 -9.89
C LEU A 92 -22.98 17.49 -9.96
N ASP A 93 -23.96 17.35 -9.06
CA ASP A 93 -24.90 16.23 -9.05
C ASP A 93 -25.92 16.31 -10.21
N CYS A 94 -26.34 15.14 -10.71
CA CYS A 94 -27.26 15.06 -11.85
C CYS A 94 -28.76 15.21 -11.49
N ASP A 95 -29.08 15.52 -10.23
CA ASP A 95 -30.46 15.60 -9.73
C ASP A 95 -31.16 16.95 -9.97
N LEU A 96 -30.43 17.92 -10.57
CA LEU A 96 -30.87 19.29 -10.87
C LEU A 96 -31.28 20.11 -9.63
N GLN A 97 -30.94 19.68 -8.41
CA GLN A 97 -31.19 20.49 -7.21
C GLN A 97 -30.26 21.69 -7.15
N ASP A 98 -29.01 21.50 -7.58
CA ASP A 98 -28.03 22.56 -7.73
C ASP A 98 -28.08 23.04 -9.20
N PRO A 99 -28.42 24.32 -9.44
CA PRO A 99 -28.82 24.74 -10.77
C PRO A 99 -27.61 24.88 -11.72
N PRO A 100 -27.64 24.25 -12.91
CA PRO A 100 -26.51 24.28 -13.86
C PRO A 100 -26.11 25.67 -14.36
N TYR A 101 -26.96 26.70 -14.25
CA TYR A 101 -26.60 28.06 -14.70
C TYR A 101 -25.48 28.70 -13.87
N LEU A 102 -25.34 28.29 -12.60
CA LEU A 102 -24.29 28.82 -11.71
C LEU A 102 -22.87 28.49 -12.18
N ILE A 103 -22.72 27.51 -13.09
CA ILE A 103 -21.40 27.20 -13.64
C ILE A 103 -20.79 28.41 -14.35
N LEU A 104 -21.60 29.30 -14.95
CA LEU A 104 -21.10 30.49 -15.64
C LEU A 104 -20.41 31.44 -14.67
N GLU A 105 -21.10 31.78 -13.58
CA GLU A 105 -20.57 32.62 -12.50
C GLU A 105 -19.36 31.97 -11.81
N MET A 106 -19.38 30.65 -11.60
CA MET A 106 -18.23 29.92 -11.06
C MET A 106 -16.99 30.05 -11.96
N ILE A 107 -17.18 29.99 -13.27
CA ILE A 107 -16.10 30.13 -14.26
C ILE A 107 -15.55 31.54 -14.28
N GLU A 108 -16.41 32.56 -14.14
CA GLU A 108 -15.99 33.96 -14.02
C GLU A 108 -15.13 34.16 -12.77
N GLN A 109 -15.60 33.71 -11.60
CA GLN A 109 -14.84 33.79 -10.34
C GLN A 109 -13.48 33.07 -10.43
N TRP A 110 -13.42 31.94 -11.13
CA TRP A 110 -12.16 31.24 -11.39
C TRP A 110 -11.24 32.03 -12.33
N ARG A 111 -11.79 32.68 -13.37
CA ARG A 111 -11.02 33.57 -14.26
C ARG A 111 -10.47 34.79 -13.52
N ASP A 112 -11.19 35.28 -12.52
CA ASP A 112 -10.76 36.35 -11.59
C ASP A 112 -9.74 35.86 -10.54
N GLY A 113 -9.25 34.63 -10.71
CA GLY A 113 -8.16 34.05 -9.96
C GLY A 113 -8.58 33.38 -8.66
N ALA A 114 -9.86 33.04 -8.47
CA ALA A 114 -10.25 32.15 -7.38
C ALA A 114 -9.81 30.71 -7.67
N ASP A 115 -9.24 30.06 -6.67
CA ASP A 115 -8.71 28.71 -6.78
C ASP A 115 -9.73 27.64 -6.41
N VAL A 116 -10.69 28.06 -5.57
CA VAL A 116 -11.81 27.27 -5.09
C VAL A 116 -13.04 28.18 -5.11
N VAL A 117 -14.08 27.81 -5.85
CA VAL A 117 -15.36 28.55 -5.84
C VAL A 117 -16.41 27.70 -5.13
N LEU A 118 -17.00 28.26 -4.07
CA LEU A 118 -17.91 27.58 -3.16
C LEU A 118 -19.31 28.20 -3.22
N PRO A 119 -20.24 27.59 -3.95
CA PRO A 119 -21.65 27.87 -3.81
C PRO A 119 -22.17 27.62 -2.37
N ILE A 120 -22.78 28.64 -1.77
CA ILE A 120 -23.36 28.64 -0.42
C ILE A 120 -24.89 28.75 -0.52
N ARG A 121 -25.60 27.80 0.11
CA ARG A 121 -27.07 27.77 0.14
C ARG A 121 -27.62 28.88 1.07
N LYS A 122 -28.46 29.78 0.56
CA LYS A 122 -29.07 30.89 1.34
C LYS A 122 -30.13 30.39 2.34
N ASN A 123 -31.07 29.54 1.91
CA ASN A 123 -32.17 29.03 2.74
C ASN A 123 -32.27 27.50 2.67
N ARG A 124 -32.20 26.81 3.83
CA ARG A 124 -32.57 25.38 3.95
C ARG A 124 -34.06 25.26 4.25
N LYS A 125 -34.88 24.97 3.24
CA LYS A 125 -36.26 24.46 3.45
C LYS A 125 -36.25 22.98 3.88
N ASP A 126 -35.46 22.62 4.89
CA ASP A 126 -35.38 21.27 5.46
C ASP A 126 -36.20 21.18 6.76
N ARG A 127 -36.79 20.00 7.05
CA ARG A 127 -37.54 19.77 8.32
C ARG A 127 -36.62 20.04 9.54
N PRO A 128 -37.12 20.63 10.66
CA PRO A 128 -36.31 21.09 11.80
C PRO A 128 -35.31 20.05 12.34
N PHE A 129 -35.73 18.77 12.37
CA PHE A 129 -34.92 17.64 12.84
C PHE A 129 -33.64 17.37 12.01
N LYS A 130 -33.65 17.67 10.70
CA LYS A 130 -32.46 17.56 9.83
C LYS A 130 -31.44 18.68 10.07
N ILE A 131 -31.91 19.85 10.49
CA ILE A 131 -31.05 20.99 10.82
C ILE A 131 -30.33 20.70 12.13
N ILE A 132 -31.04 20.17 13.13
CA ILE A 132 -30.49 19.80 14.44
C ILE A 132 -29.45 18.67 14.32
N SER A 133 -29.75 17.59 13.59
CA SER A 133 -28.81 16.47 13.41
C SER A 133 -27.55 16.85 12.62
N ALA A 134 -27.68 17.68 11.59
CA ALA A 134 -26.53 18.22 10.88
C ALA A 134 -25.68 19.11 11.80
N ASN A 135 -26.30 20.00 12.57
CA ASN A 135 -25.58 20.89 13.49
C ASN A 135 -24.85 20.09 14.59
N LEU A 136 -25.43 19.00 15.10
CA LEU A 136 -24.77 18.11 16.06
C LEU A 136 -23.57 17.37 15.44
N PHE A 137 -23.69 16.89 14.21
CA PHE A 137 -22.58 16.28 13.46
C PHE A 137 -21.43 17.28 13.25
N TYR A 138 -21.74 18.50 12.79
CA TYR A 138 -20.73 19.54 12.61
C TYR A 138 -20.14 20.02 13.94
N TRP A 139 -20.93 20.08 15.02
CA TRP A 139 -20.45 20.40 16.37
C TRP A 139 -19.43 19.35 16.88
N LEU A 140 -19.74 18.06 16.73
CA LEU A 140 -18.80 16.96 17.08
C LEU A 140 -17.54 17.01 16.21
N LEU A 141 -17.70 17.21 14.90
CA LEU A 141 -16.59 17.21 13.96
C LEU A 141 -15.67 18.43 14.15
N ASN A 142 -16.23 19.59 14.51
CA ASN A 142 -15.48 20.81 14.84
C ASN A 142 -14.74 20.70 16.18
N ARG A 143 -15.16 19.82 17.12
CA ARG A 143 -14.39 19.56 18.35
C ARG A 143 -13.17 18.67 18.14
N VAL A 144 -13.23 17.79 17.15
CA VAL A 144 -12.13 16.87 16.80
C VAL A 144 -11.20 17.48 15.74
N SER A 145 -11.68 18.46 14.97
CA SER A 145 -10.93 19.09 13.87
C SER A 145 -10.59 20.55 14.17
N LYS A 146 -9.33 20.96 13.97
CA LYS A 146 -8.81 22.32 14.25
C LYS A 146 -9.40 23.44 13.36
N THR A 147 -10.44 23.19 12.56
CA THR A 147 -11.02 24.15 11.59
C THR A 147 -12.53 24.00 11.51
N THR A 148 -13.27 25.12 11.53
CA THR A 148 -14.73 25.16 11.42
C THR A 148 -15.19 24.97 9.98
N LEU A 149 -16.02 23.95 9.73
CA LEU A 149 -16.62 23.70 8.42
C LEU A 149 -18.00 24.36 8.31
N ASP A 150 -18.33 24.92 7.13
CA ASP A 150 -19.64 25.51 6.85
C ASP A 150 -20.62 24.42 6.35
N PRO A 151 -21.74 24.18 7.07
CA PRO A 151 -22.74 23.18 6.70
C PRO A 151 -23.57 23.55 5.46
N ARG A 152 -23.54 24.81 5.00
CA ARG A 152 -24.30 25.32 3.86
C ARG A 152 -23.65 25.02 2.51
N ILE A 153 -22.33 24.77 2.49
CA ILE A 153 -21.56 24.42 1.28
C ILE A 153 -21.75 22.94 0.97
N GLY A 154 -22.41 22.54 -0.13
CA GLY A 154 -22.67 21.14 -0.50
C GLY A 154 -21.59 20.50 -1.39
N GLU A 155 -21.92 19.37 -2.02
CA GLU A 155 -21.14 18.71 -3.08
C GLU A 155 -21.26 19.42 -4.44
N PHE A 156 -21.17 20.75 -4.44
CA PHE A 156 -21.21 21.60 -5.63
C PHE A 156 -20.13 22.69 -5.48
N TYR A 157 -19.05 22.60 -6.25
CA TYR A 157 -17.90 23.50 -6.16
C TYR A 157 -17.00 23.43 -7.41
N LEU A 158 -16.23 24.50 -7.65
CA LEU A 158 -15.19 24.56 -8.67
C LEU A 158 -13.81 24.47 -8.01
N LEU A 159 -12.92 23.66 -8.56
CA LEU A 159 -11.53 23.52 -8.14
C LEU A 159 -10.58 23.83 -9.30
N ASP A 160 -9.67 24.77 -9.10
CA ASP A 160 -8.52 24.96 -9.99
C ASP A 160 -7.62 23.73 -9.99
N ARG A 161 -6.85 23.51 -11.07
CA ARG A 161 -5.89 22.41 -11.18
C ARG A 161 -4.96 22.30 -9.98
N LYS A 162 -4.54 23.41 -9.37
CA LYS A 162 -3.70 23.36 -8.15
C LYS A 162 -4.47 22.84 -6.92
N ALA A 163 -5.74 23.19 -6.77
CA ALA A 163 -6.61 22.65 -5.73
C ALA A 163 -6.84 21.14 -5.92
N ILE A 164 -7.11 20.72 -7.16
CA ILE A 164 -7.23 19.30 -7.53
C ILE A 164 -5.95 18.55 -7.16
N ASN A 165 -4.80 19.07 -7.57
CA ASN A 165 -3.49 18.46 -7.29
C ASN A 165 -3.18 18.34 -5.79
N GLN A 166 -3.62 19.28 -4.94
CA GLN A 166 -3.46 19.17 -3.48
C GLN A 166 -4.35 18.08 -2.87
N ILE A 167 -5.52 17.82 -3.45
CA ILE A 167 -6.43 16.76 -2.99
C ILE A 167 -5.89 15.39 -3.42
N ILE A 168 -5.54 15.23 -4.70
CA ILE A 168 -5.17 13.91 -5.26
C ILE A 168 -3.75 13.43 -4.90
N ASN A 169 -2.83 14.33 -4.52
CA ASN A 169 -1.45 13.97 -4.18
C ASN A 169 -1.24 13.67 -2.69
N LYS A 170 -2.30 13.61 -1.88
CA LYS A 170 -2.19 13.19 -0.48
C LYS A 170 -1.85 11.71 -0.38
N ARG A 171 -0.99 11.37 0.59
CA ARG A 171 -0.59 9.97 0.88
C ARG A 171 -1.77 9.08 1.26
N GLN A 172 -2.82 9.66 1.82
CA GLN A 172 -4.09 9.00 2.10
C GLN A 172 -5.21 9.91 1.59
N PRO A 173 -6.04 9.46 0.64
CA PRO A 173 -7.21 10.21 0.22
C PRO A 173 -8.16 10.40 1.41
N SER A 174 -8.67 11.61 1.58
CA SER A 174 -9.63 11.85 2.65
C SER A 174 -10.97 11.23 2.32
N ILE A 175 -11.51 10.63 3.36
CA ILE A 175 -12.81 9.99 3.36
C ILE A 175 -13.95 11.03 3.28
N PHE A 176 -13.62 12.32 3.45
CA PHE A 176 -14.58 13.42 3.39
C PHE A 176 -14.02 14.58 2.55
N LEU A 177 -14.19 14.52 1.22
CA LEU A 177 -13.64 15.51 0.28
C LEU A 177 -14.25 16.89 0.48
N ARG A 178 -15.55 16.96 0.77
CA ARG A 178 -16.24 18.22 1.07
C ARG A 178 -15.54 19.02 2.17
N GLY A 179 -15.12 18.36 3.24
CA GLY A 179 -14.36 19.00 4.32
C GLY A 179 -12.94 19.37 3.90
N GLU A 180 -12.31 18.61 3.00
CA GLU A 180 -10.98 18.94 2.48
C GLU A 180 -10.98 20.19 1.61
N VAL A 181 -11.95 20.29 0.71
CA VAL A 181 -12.11 21.43 -0.20
C VAL A 181 -12.21 22.73 0.61
N GLN A 182 -13.00 22.74 1.68
CA GLN A 182 -13.12 23.90 2.57
C GLN A 182 -11.82 24.21 3.33
N LYS A 183 -10.99 23.21 3.62
CA LYS A 183 -9.71 23.33 4.34
C LYS A 183 -8.53 23.73 3.46
N LEU A 184 -8.67 23.72 2.13
CA LEU A 184 -7.59 24.13 1.23
C LEU A 184 -7.13 25.57 1.55
N ASN A 185 -5.83 25.76 1.75
CA ASN A 185 -5.25 27.08 1.99
C ASN A 185 -4.96 27.76 0.65
N LEU A 186 -6.03 28.08 -0.09
CA LEU A 186 -6.03 28.65 -1.44
C LEU A 186 -7.05 29.79 -1.52
N LYS A 187 -6.96 30.66 -2.54
CA LYS A 187 -7.89 31.80 -2.71
C LYS A 187 -9.30 31.27 -2.98
N LYS A 188 -10.26 31.60 -2.10
CA LYS A 188 -11.65 31.12 -2.22
C LYS A 188 -12.58 32.25 -2.63
N SER A 189 -13.57 31.93 -3.46
CA SER A 189 -14.72 32.80 -3.74
C SER A 189 -16.02 32.08 -3.38
N ASN A 190 -17.04 32.81 -2.96
CA ASN A 190 -18.32 32.26 -2.52
C ASN A 190 -19.46 32.81 -3.39
N ILE A 191 -20.36 31.94 -3.83
CA ILE A 191 -21.54 32.31 -4.63
C ILE A 191 -22.79 31.92 -3.84
N PHE A 192 -23.71 32.85 -3.57
CA PHE A 192 -24.90 32.54 -2.77
C PHE A 192 -26.10 32.20 -3.65
N TYR A 193 -26.71 31.02 -3.47
CA TYR A 193 -27.82 30.55 -4.29
C TYR A 193 -28.95 29.89 -3.50
N ASP A 194 -30.12 29.79 -4.15
CA ASP A 194 -31.28 29.05 -3.66
C ASP A 194 -31.35 27.67 -4.32
N ARG A 195 -31.38 26.62 -3.49
CA ARG A 195 -31.40 25.23 -3.97
C ARG A 195 -32.81 24.84 -4.42
N GLN A 196 -32.92 24.22 -5.60
CA GLN A 196 -34.21 23.79 -6.15
C GLN A 196 -34.70 22.48 -5.50
N SER A 197 -36.02 22.31 -5.43
CA SER A 197 -36.64 21.05 -5.04
C SER A 197 -36.44 19.98 -6.11
N ARG A 198 -36.26 18.71 -5.70
CA ARG A 198 -36.06 17.58 -6.62
C ARG A 198 -37.25 17.44 -7.57
N GLN A 199 -37.01 17.34 -8.88
CA GLN A 199 -38.10 17.25 -9.86
C GLN A 199 -38.67 15.82 -10.02
N ARG A 200 -37.89 14.75 -9.78
CA ARG A 200 -38.35 13.32 -9.76
C ARG A 200 -37.48 12.42 -8.85
N GLY A 201 -38.09 11.37 -8.28
CA GLY A 201 -37.47 10.36 -7.39
C GLY A 201 -38.01 10.36 -5.95
N LYS A 202 -38.26 9.18 -5.33
CA LYS A 202 -38.74 9.08 -3.93
C LYS A 202 -37.72 9.69 -2.97
N GLY A 203 -38.13 10.76 -2.27
CA GLY A 203 -37.32 11.43 -1.27
C GLY A 203 -37.12 10.58 -0.01
N GLY A 204 -35.90 10.51 0.49
CA GLY A 204 -35.59 9.76 1.71
C GLY A 204 -34.20 10.07 2.28
N TYR A 205 -33.98 11.31 2.73
CA TYR A 205 -32.87 11.62 3.64
C TYR A 205 -33.33 11.34 5.07
N SER A 206 -33.20 10.08 5.53
CA SER A 206 -33.43 9.67 6.91
C SER A 206 -32.09 9.41 7.62
N LEU A 207 -32.14 9.23 8.96
CA LEU A 207 -31.03 8.93 9.85
C LEU A 207 -30.13 7.77 9.34
N ALA A 208 -30.71 6.84 8.57
CA ALA A 208 -30.03 5.70 7.93
C ALA A 208 -28.95 6.10 6.89
N LYS A 209 -28.92 7.36 6.44
CA LYS A 209 -27.90 7.86 5.50
C LYS A 209 -26.68 8.50 6.17
N MET A 210 -26.73 8.92 7.43
CA MET A 210 -25.52 9.32 8.17
C MET A 210 -24.67 8.09 8.53
N THR A 211 -25.33 6.98 8.89
CA THR A 211 -24.69 5.68 9.00
C THR A 211 -24.21 5.17 7.64
N ARG A 212 -24.93 5.47 6.54
CA ARG A 212 -24.46 5.25 5.16
C ARG A 212 -23.27 6.12 4.78
N LEU A 213 -23.19 7.40 5.14
CA LEU A 213 -21.99 8.22 4.93
C LEU A 213 -20.79 7.67 5.71
N GLY A 214 -21.01 7.19 6.94
CA GLY A 214 -20.01 6.45 7.71
C GLY A 214 -19.63 5.09 7.08
N HIS A 215 -20.59 4.38 6.48
CA HIS A 215 -20.36 3.13 5.75
C HIS A 215 -19.70 3.33 4.38
N ASP A 216 -20.09 4.36 3.63
CA ASP A 216 -19.51 4.80 2.36
C ASP A 216 -18.09 5.31 2.62
N ALA A 217 -17.87 5.95 3.77
CA ALA A 217 -16.56 6.30 4.29
C ALA A 217 -15.67 5.06 4.56
N LEU A 218 -16.21 4.06 5.27
CA LEU A 218 -15.54 2.77 5.51
C LEU A 218 -15.33 1.97 4.21
N ARG A 219 -16.28 2.01 3.28
CA ARG A 219 -16.21 1.37 1.95
C ARG A 219 -15.22 2.08 1.05
N PHE A 220 -15.12 3.40 1.08
CA PHE A 220 -14.13 4.19 0.37
C PHE A 220 -12.72 3.96 0.93
N ALA A 221 -12.56 3.90 2.26
CA ALA A 221 -11.30 3.50 2.89
C ALA A 221 -10.88 2.07 2.47
N ASN A 222 -11.84 1.15 2.34
CA ASN A 222 -11.60 -0.17 1.76
C ASN A 222 -11.39 -0.11 0.24
N HIS A 223 -12.00 0.85 -0.48
CA HIS A 223 -11.97 0.98 -1.93
C HIS A 223 -10.65 1.53 -2.45
N ILE A 224 -10.05 2.54 -1.79
CA ILE A 224 -8.70 3.04 -2.11
C ILE A 224 -7.69 1.90 -2.01
N ASN A 225 -7.86 1.00 -1.04
CA ASN A 225 -7.02 -0.20 -0.91
C ASN A 225 -7.31 -1.25 -2.00
N THR A 226 -8.46 -1.20 -2.69
CA THR A 226 -8.84 -2.11 -3.81
C THR A 226 -8.75 -1.48 -5.21
N PHE A 227 -8.43 -0.19 -5.30
CA PHE A 227 -8.58 0.56 -6.54
C PHE A 227 -7.59 0.08 -7.61
N LYS A 228 -8.14 -0.44 -8.72
CA LYS A 228 -7.42 -0.65 -9.97
C LYS A 228 -7.78 0.49 -10.91
N PRO A 229 -6.81 1.21 -11.49
CA PRO A 229 -7.11 2.01 -12.66
C PRO A 229 -7.51 1.04 -13.80
N ARG A 230 -8.81 0.91 -14.07
CA ARG A 230 -9.27 0.50 -15.41
C ARG A 230 -9.28 1.76 -16.25
N ALA A 231 -8.11 2.08 -16.76
CA ALA A 231 -7.96 3.15 -17.71
C ALA A 231 -8.37 2.60 -19.08
N ASN A 232 -9.61 2.85 -19.52
CA ASN A 232 -9.87 2.96 -20.95
C ASN A 232 -9.28 4.32 -21.38
N ILE A 233 -7.96 4.34 -21.53
CA ILE A 233 -7.24 5.40 -22.22
C ILE A 233 -7.31 5.03 -23.70
N SER A 234 -7.75 6.00 -24.51
CA SER A 234 -7.72 5.97 -25.98
C SER A 234 -6.52 5.16 -26.51
N GLU A 235 -6.84 4.11 -27.25
CA GLU A 235 -5.96 3.01 -27.71
C GLU A 235 -4.81 3.40 -28.65
N SER A 236 -4.41 4.66 -28.83
CA SER A 236 -3.48 5.00 -29.91
C SER A 236 -2.02 5.26 -29.53
N ASN A 237 -1.62 5.30 -28.25
CA ASN A 237 -0.22 5.61 -27.88
C ASN A 237 0.43 4.76 -26.76
N MET A 238 -0.29 3.85 -26.09
CA MET A 238 0.27 3.01 -25.02
C MET A 238 0.71 1.60 -25.47
N LEU A 239 0.25 1.14 -26.64
CA LEU A 239 0.32 -0.27 -27.06
C LEU A 239 1.72 -0.81 -27.37
N ASN A 240 2.79 0.00 -27.35
CA ASN A 240 4.11 -0.45 -27.85
C ASN A 240 5.31 -0.19 -26.92
N LYS A 241 5.11 0.21 -25.65
CA LYS A 241 6.26 0.43 -24.75
C LYS A 241 6.75 -0.87 -24.10
N LYS A 242 8.06 -1.11 -24.17
CA LYS A 242 8.76 -2.25 -23.58
C LYS A 242 9.32 -1.91 -22.21
N ILE A 243 9.02 -2.72 -21.20
CA ILE A 243 9.52 -2.55 -19.83
C ILE A 243 10.30 -3.78 -19.40
N ALA A 244 11.52 -3.55 -18.93
CA ALA A 244 12.32 -4.57 -18.25
C ALA A 244 12.11 -4.52 -16.74
N ILE A 245 12.06 -5.68 -16.09
CA ILE A 245 12.02 -5.79 -14.64
C ILE A 245 13.17 -6.69 -14.20
N ILE A 246 14.05 -6.19 -13.34
CA ILE A 246 15.18 -6.96 -12.82
C ILE A 246 14.82 -7.51 -11.43
N GLY A 247 14.76 -8.83 -11.33
CA GLY A 247 14.36 -9.61 -10.17
C GLY A 247 12.89 -10.05 -10.25
N ALA A 248 12.66 -11.36 -10.18
CA ALA A 248 11.33 -11.97 -10.08
C ALA A 248 10.93 -12.25 -8.63
N GLY A 249 11.38 -11.40 -7.70
CA GLY A 249 10.82 -11.34 -6.35
C GLY A 249 9.35 -10.88 -6.37
N ILE A 250 8.67 -10.97 -5.23
CA ILE A 250 7.23 -10.60 -5.15
C ILE A 250 6.93 -9.17 -5.66
N THR A 251 7.80 -8.19 -5.37
CA THR A 251 7.65 -6.81 -5.91
C THR A 251 7.75 -6.80 -7.44
N GLY A 252 8.70 -7.52 -8.02
CA GLY A 252 8.92 -7.58 -9.47
C GLY A 252 7.75 -8.26 -10.17
N LEU A 253 7.26 -9.38 -9.63
CA LEU A 253 6.10 -10.09 -10.15
C LEU A 253 4.81 -9.25 -10.08
N ILE A 254 4.58 -8.51 -8.99
CA ILE A 254 3.41 -7.61 -8.90
C ILE A 254 3.54 -6.47 -9.91
N CYS A 255 4.71 -5.84 -10.05
CA CYS A 255 4.95 -4.81 -11.06
C CYS A 255 4.69 -5.36 -12.47
N ALA A 256 5.22 -6.55 -12.78
CA ALA A 256 5.06 -7.20 -14.06
C ALA A 256 3.59 -7.47 -14.38
N TYR A 257 2.88 -8.10 -13.45
CA TYR A 257 1.45 -8.42 -13.59
C TYR A 257 0.61 -7.18 -13.87
N ARG A 258 0.88 -6.10 -13.14
CA ARG A 258 0.14 -4.85 -13.29
C ARG A 258 0.42 -4.17 -14.63
N LEU A 259 1.69 -4.11 -15.03
CA LEU A 259 2.11 -3.48 -16.29
C LEU A 259 1.64 -4.28 -17.50
N SER A 260 1.73 -5.61 -17.46
CA SER A 260 1.22 -6.47 -18.54
C SER A 260 -0.30 -6.29 -18.72
N LYS A 261 -1.05 -6.16 -17.61
CA LYS A 261 -2.49 -5.88 -17.64
C LYS A 261 -2.86 -4.51 -18.22
N LEU A 262 -1.93 -3.56 -18.17
CA LEU A 262 -2.08 -2.25 -18.80
C LEU A 262 -1.62 -2.25 -20.28
N GLY A 263 -1.25 -3.40 -20.84
CA GLY A 263 -0.86 -3.56 -22.24
C GLY A 263 0.62 -3.31 -22.54
N TYR A 264 1.48 -3.12 -21.52
CA TYR A 264 2.92 -3.00 -21.74
C TYR A 264 3.54 -4.34 -22.09
N THR A 265 4.53 -4.35 -22.99
CA THR A 265 5.37 -5.54 -23.21
C THR A 265 6.39 -5.66 -22.08
N VAL A 266 6.19 -6.62 -21.18
CA VAL A 266 7.03 -6.78 -19.99
C VAL A 266 7.97 -7.96 -20.14
N THR A 267 9.26 -7.77 -19.83
CA THR A 267 10.22 -8.86 -19.65
C THR A 267 10.80 -8.81 -18.24
N VAL A 268 10.61 -9.88 -17.47
CA VAL A 268 11.16 -10.05 -16.12
C VAL A 268 12.41 -10.93 -16.22
N PHE A 269 13.51 -10.47 -15.64
CA PHE A 269 14.79 -11.19 -15.59
C PHE A 269 15.06 -11.65 -14.16
N GLU A 270 15.35 -12.93 -13.97
CA GLU A 270 15.68 -13.54 -12.68
C GLU A 270 16.96 -14.37 -12.80
N LYS A 271 17.90 -14.18 -11.86
CA LYS A 271 19.18 -14.88 -11.88
C LYS A 271 19.04 -16.33 -11.42
N GLU A 272 18.10 -16.60 -10.53
CA GLU A 272 17.84 -17.94 -10.00
C GLU A 272 16.94 -18.76 -10.95
N PRO A 273 16.96 -20.10 -10.87
CA PRO A 273 16.01 -20.94 -11.61
C PRO A 273 14.57 -20.77 -11.10
N GLN A 274 14.40 -20.47 -9.81
CA GLN A 274 13.10 -20.23 -9.18
C GLN A 274 12.75 -18.74 -9.06
N ILE A 275 11.47 -18.44 -9.20
CA ILE A 275 10.88 -17.12 -8.99
C ILE A 275 10.30 -16.97 -7.57
N GLY A 276 9.98 -15.74 -7.17
CA GLY A 276 9.42 -15.38 -5.86
C GLY A 276 10.42 -14.73 -4.90
N GLY A 277 11.73 -14.78 -5.20
CA GLY A 277 12.78 -14.18 -4.38
C GLY A 277 12.76 -14.74 -2.95
N LEU A 278 12.71 -13.86 -1.94
CA LEU A 278 12.62 -14.27 -0.54
C LEU A 278 11.30 -14.98 -0.20
N LEU A 279 10.25 -14.83 -1.02
CA LEU A 279 8.97 -15.52 -0.87
C LEU A 279 8.93 -16.85 -1.65
N SER A 280 10.03 -17.23 -2.32
CA SER A 280 10.08 -18.44 -3.13
C SER A 280 9.77 -19.70 -2.32
N THR A 281 9.43 -20.76 -3.03
CA THR A 281 9.19 -22.09 -2.46
C THR A 281 10.15 -23.09 -3.07
N PHE A 282 10.42 -24.18 -2.37
CA PHE A 282 11.17 -25.32 -2.89
C PHE A 282 10.48 -26.62 -2.50
N ASN A 283 10.82 -27.71 -3.20
CA ASN A 283 10.33 -29.04 -2.86
C ASN A 283 11.31 -29.73 -1.89
N MET A 284 10.78 -30.31 -0.82
CA MET A 284 11.50 -31.10 0.18
C MET A 284 10.70 -32.37 0.43
N ASP A 285 11.19 -33.49 -0.09
CA ASP A 285 10.58 -34.82 0.01
C ASP A 285 9.10 -34.83 -0.41
N GLY A 286 8.83 -34.30 -1.61
CA GLY A 286 7.47 -34.21 -2.18
C GLY A 286 6.60 -33.10 -1.62
N THR A 287 7.03 -32.39 -0.58
CA THR A 287 6.29 -31.28 0.02
C THR A 287 6.82 -29.94 -0.48
N LYS A 288 5.93 -29.07 -0.97
CA LYS A 288 6.29 -27.71 -1.36
C LYS A 288 6.31 -26.81 -0.12
N ILE A 289 7.47 -26.26 0.21
CA ILE A 289 7.73 -25.50 1.43
C ILE A 289 8.21 -24.10 1.08
N ASP A 290 7.77 -23.10 1.84
CA ASP A 290 8.26 -21.73 1.70
C ASP A 290 9.73 -21.63 2.12
N ARG A 291 10.55 -20.89 1.38
CA ARG A 291 11.98 -20.70 1.66
C ARG A 291 12.23 -20.09 3.04
N HIS A 292 11.33 -19.20 3.47
CA HIS A 292 11.31 -18.63 4.81
C HIS A 292 9.89 -18.60 5.35
N TYR A 293 9.76 -18.51 6.66
CA TYR A 293 8.47 -18.32 7.32
C TYR A 293 7.85 -16.96 6.96
N HIS A 294 6.58 -16.98 6.58
CA HIS A 294 5.79 -15.79 6.26
C HIS A 294 4.36 -15.94 6.79
N HIS A 295 3.71 -14.81 7.03
CA HIS A 295 2.28 -14.73 7.31
C HIS A 295 1.77 -13.35 6.92
N ILE A 296 0.46 -13.22 6.81
CA ILE A 296 -0.25 -11.98 6.57
C ILE A 296 -0.94 -11.56 7.87
N PHE A 297 -0.84 -10.28 8.23
CA PHE A 297 -1.62 -9.75 9.35
C PHE A 297 -3.04 -9.39 8.87
N THR A 298 -4.02 -9.52 9.75
CA THR A 298 -5.44 -9.26 9.43
C THR A 298 -5.74 -7.83 9.00
N ASN A 299 -4.85 -6.87 9.30
CA ASN A 299 -4.96 -5.46 8.90
C ASN A 299 -4.26 -5.14 7.56
N GLN A 300 -3.61 -6.11 6.91
CA GLN A 300 -2.89 -5.92 5.65
C GLN A 300 -3.85 -6.10 4.46
N GLN A 301 -4.64 -5.07 4.20
CA GLN A 301 -5.72 -5.16 3.22
C GLN A 301 -5.22 -5.19 1.76
N ASN A 302 -4.06 -4.59 1.44
CA ASN A 302 -3.59 -4.54 0.05
C ASN A 302 -3.20 -5.92 -0.48
N ILE A 303 -2.54 -6.75 0.33
CA ILE A 303 -2.26 -8.14 -0.07
C ILE A 303 -3.54 -8.99 -0.14
N ILE A 304 -4.46 -8.85 0.82
CA ILE A 304 -5.75 -9.57 0.77
C ILE A 304 -6.50 -9.20 -0.53
N ASN A 305 -6.47 -7.93 -0.91
CA ASN A 305 -7.07 -7.45 -2.15
C ASN A 305 -6.36 -7.99 -3.40
N LEU A 306 -5.04 -8.18 -3.35
CA LEU A 306 -4.31 -8.85 -4.43
C LEU A 306 -4.78 -10.30 -4.62
N PHE A 307 -4.98 -11.06 -3.54
CA PHE A 307 -5.54 -12.42 -3.62
C PHE A 307 -6.96 -12.42 -4.20
N ASN A 308 -7.82 -11.47 -3.78
CA ASN A 308 -9.17 -11.30 -4.34
C ASN A 308 -9.10 -11.01 -5.85
N GLU A 309 -8.21 -10.11 -6.26
CA GLU A 309 -8.01 -9.76 -7.67
C GLU A 309 -7.59 -10.95 -8.52
N LEU A 310 -6.65 -11.74 -7.99
CA LEU A 310 -6.14 -12.93 -8.66
C LEU A 310 -7.12 -14.10 -8.59
N LYS A 311 -8.29 -13.92 -7.94
CA LYS A 311 -9.33 -14.94 -7.74
C LYS A 311 -8.79 -16.19 -7.05
N ILE A 312 -7.96 -16.00 -6.04
CA ILE A 312 -7.37 -17.07 -5.21
C ILE A 312 -7.59 -16.81 -3.71
N SER A 313 -8.56 -15.97 -3.37
CA SER A 313 -8.87 -15.57 -1.99
C SER A 313 -9.49 -16.69 -1.15
N ASP A 314 -10.11 -17.68 -1.79
CA ASP A 314 -10.60 -18.92 -1.18
C ASP A 314 -9.48 -19.74 -0.52
N ARG A 315 -8.22 -19.46 -0.89
CA ARG A 315 -7.04 -20.09 -0.31
C ARG A 315 -6.60 -19.43 1.00
N LEU A 316 -7.08 -18.23 1.34
CA LEU A 316 -6.63 -17.52 2.54
C LEU A 316 -7.35 -18.04 3.79
N GLU A 317 -6.59 -18.59 4.72
CA GLU A 317 -7.09 -19.06 6.02
C GLU A 317 -6.76 -18.07 7.13
N LYS A 318 -7.74 -17.77 7.99
CA LYS A 318 -7.56 -16.98 9.20
C LYS A 318 -7.39 -17.91 10.38
N ILE A 319 -6.25 -17.82 11.05
CA ILE A 319 -5.84 -18.81 12.04
C ILE A 319 -5.34 -18.13 13.32
N PRO A 320 -5.83 -18.53 14.50
CA PRO A 320 -5.25 -18.11 15.76
C PRO A 320 -3.81 -18.60 15.86
N ALA A 321 -2.86 -17.69 16.10
CA ALA A 321 -1.45 -18.00 16.20
C ALA A 321 -1.00 -18.00 17.67
N SER A 322 -0.33 -19.08 18.06
CA SER A 322 0.26 -19.23 19.38
C SER A 322 1.71 -18.71 19.38
N MET A 323 2.00 -17.80 20.31
CA MET A 323 3.28 -17.13 20.45
C MET A 323 3.95 -17.53 21.77
N ALA A 324 5.27 -17.60 21.78
CA ALA A 324 6.09 -17.88 22.95
C ALA A 324 7.45 -17.15 22.90
N CYS A 325 8.16 -17.20 24.03
CA CYS A 325 9.55 -16.82 24.12
C CYS A 325 10.38 -17.93 24.76
N LEU A 326 11.62 -18.08 24.29
CA LEU A 326 12.59 -19.03 24.84
C LEU A 326 13.61 -18.25 25.69
N LYS A 327 13.72 -18.61 26.97
CA LYS A 327 14.68 -18.03 27.91
C LYS A 327 15.23 -19.10 28.83
N SER A 328 16.55 -19.14 29.00
CA SER A 328 17.24 -20.14 29.84
C SER A 328 16.81 -21.57 29.46
N LYS A 329 16.77 -21.86 28.15
CA LYS A 329 16.28 -23.13 27.55
C LYS A 329 14.83 -23.51 27.87
N THR A 330 14.04 -22.64 28.49
CA THR A 330 12.63 -22.89 28.82
C THR A 330 11.71 -22.05 27.92
N ILE A 331 10.65 -22.68 27.40
CA ILE A 331 9.65 -22.02 26.55
C ILE A 331 8.51 -21.50 27.42
N TYR A 332 8.27 -20.19 27.35
CA TYR A 332 7.17 -19.50 28.03
C TYR A 332 6.15 -18.98 27.02
N SER A 333 4.88 -19.31 27.20
CA SER A 333 3.78 -18.69 26.43
C SER A 333 3.86 -17.16 26.47
N PHE A 334 3.56 -16.50 25.35
CA PHE A 334 3.61 -15.05 25.23
C PHE A 334 2.49 -14.49 24.33
N ASN A 335 1.25 -14.87 24.62
CA ASN A 335 0.10 -14.51 23.78
C ASN A 335 -0.56 -13.20 24.26
N ASN A 336 -0.74 -13.07 25.57
CA ASN A 336 -1.50 -11.98 26.19
C ASN A 336 -0.72 -11.29 27.33
N ALA A 337 -1.33 -10.28 27.95
CA ALA A 337 -0.72 -9.54 29.06
C ALA A 337 -0.57 -10.39 30.34
N PHE A 338 -1.38 -11.44 30.52
CA PHE A 338 -1.25 -12.35 31.67
C PHE A 338 -0.04 -13.28 31.52
N ASP A 339 0.27 -13.70 30.30
CA ASP A 339 1.48 -14.47 30.00
C ASP A 339 2.76 -13.66 30.33
N LEU A 340 2.74 -12.34 30.15
CA LEU A 340 3.83 -11.45 30.59
C LEU A 340 4.07 -11.53 32.11
N LEU A 341 3.03 -11.76 32.91
CA LEU A 341 3.15 -11.91 34.36
C LEU A 341 3.89 -13.19 34.76
N LYS A 342 3.89 -14.21 33.90
CA LYS A 342 4.56 -15.49 34.12
C LYS A 342 6.05 -15.48 33.73
N LEU A 343 6.53 -14.40 33.11
CA LEU A 343 7.95 -14.31 32.77
C LEU A 343 8.83 -14.20 34.03
N PRO A 344 9.86 -15.05 34.17
CA PRO A 344 10.81 -14.95 35.25
C PRO A 344 11.71 -13.71 35.08
N HIS A 345 12.36 -13.27 36.15
CA HIS A 345 13.33 -12.16 36.18
C HIS A 345 12.79 -10.74 35.91
N PHE A 346 11.46 -10.55 35.82
CA PHE A 346 10.84 -9.22 35.81
C PHE A 346 10.10 -8.95 37.12
N SER A 347 10.32 -7.78 37.72
CA SER A 347 9.51 -7.30 38.85
C SER A 347 8.08 -6.97 38.39
N LEU A 348 7.13 -6.93 39.33
CA LEU A 348 5.73 -6.59 39.03
C LEU A 348 5.63 -5.21 38.35
N VAL A 349 6.40 -4.23 38.83
CA VAL A 349 6.47 -2.88 38.24
C VAL A 349 6.98 -2.93 36.79
N GLN A 350 8.01 -3.72 36.50
CA GLN A 350 8.55 -3.84 35.13
C GLN A 350 7.55 -4.51 34.19
N LYS A 351 6.81 -5.52 34.67
CA LYS A 351 5.74 -6.18 33.92
C LYS A 351 4.62 -5.18 33.57
N MET A 352 4.22 -4.34 34.52
CA MET A 352 3.23 -3.28 34.28
C MET A 352 3.73 -2.23 33.28
N ILE A 353 4.98 -1.76 33.41
CA ILE A 353 5.59 -0.82 32.46
C ILE A 353 5.66 -1.42 31.05
N MET A 354 6.04 -2.68 30.92
CA MET A 354 6.07 -3.39 29.64
C MET A 354 4.67 -3.50 29.01
N GLY A 355 3.65 -3.84 29.80
CA GLY A 355 2.26 -3.88 29.35
C GLY A 355 1.77 -2.50 28.86
N ALA A 356 2.05 -1.44 29.61
CA ALA A 356 1.69 -0.07 29.26
C ALA A 356 2.48 0.46 28.04
N GLY A 357 3.70 -0.03 27.81
CA GLY A 357 4.57 0.46 26.75
C GLY A 357 3.98 0.34 25.35
N ASN A 358 3.21 -0.71 25.07
CA ASN A 358 2.52 -0.86 23.78
C ASN A 358 1.54 0.30 23.52
N LEU A 359 0.78 0.70 24.54
CA LEU A 359 -0.14 1.83 24.45
C LEU A 359 0.62 3.16 24.28
N VAL A 360 1.68 3.35 25.07
CA VAL A 360 2.54 4.56 24.99
C VAL A 360 3.09 4.75 23.58
N PHE A 361 3.68 3.71 22.97
CA PHE A 361 4.26 3.83 21.63
C PHE A 361 3.21 4.00 20.53
N LYS A 362 1.99 3.47 20.69
CA LYS A 362 0.89 3.69 19.73
C LYS A 362 0.48 5.16 19.61
N LEU A 363 0.65 5.96 20.67
CA LEU A 363 0.36 7.40 20.69
C LEU A 363 1.45 8.27 20.05
N ILE A 364 2.65 7.72 19.82
CA ILE A 364 3.78 8.49 19.30
C ILE A 364 3.75 8.51 17.78
N ASP A 365 3.93 9.68 17.15
CA ASP A 365 4.09 9.80 15.70
C ASP A 365 5.48 9.32 15.26
N PRO A 366 5.59 8.23 14.45
CA PRO A 366 6.88 7.74 13.95
C PRO A 366 7.69 8.81 13.21
N ALA A 367 7.03 9.64 12.40
CA ALA A 367 7.68 10.58 11.49
C ALA A 367 8.55 11.62 12.23
N LYS A 368 8.19 11.94 13.49
CA LYS A 368 8.89 12.91 14.33
C LYS A 368 10.12 12.34 15.06
N HIS A 369 10.39 11.05 14.92
CA HIS A 369 11.39 10.34 15.73
C HIS A 369 12.51 9.70 14.92
N ASN A 370 12.68 10.05 13.64
CA ASN A 370 13.77 9.48 12.84
C ASN A 370 15.17 9.87 13.36
N ASN A 371 15.31 11.01 14.04
CA ASN A 371 16.59 11.48 14.59
C ASN A 371 17.05 10.73 15.86
N LYS A 372 16.17 9.98 16.51
CA LYS A 372 16.46 9.23 17.74
C LYS A 372 16.64 7.74 17.44
N THR A 373 17.40 7.05 18.28
CA THR A 373 17.48 5.59 18.24
C THR A 373 16.33 4.97 19.04
N ALA A 374 15.91 3.76 18.66
CA ALA A 374 14.90 2.99 19.37
C ALA A 374 15.31 2.79 20.84
N LYS A 375 16.59 2.49 21.10
CA LYS A 375 17.15 2.42 22.46
C LYS A 375 16.83 3.68 23.27
N LYS A 376 17.24 4.86 22.78
CA LYS A 376 17.03 6.13 23.51
C LYS A 376 15.55 6.38 23.78
N LEU A 377 14.67 6.05 22.82
CA LEU A 377 13.23 6.21 23.01
C LEU A 377 12.66 5.24 24.06
N ILE A 378 13.05 3.97 24.01
CA ILE A 378 12.60 2.94 24.95
C ILE A 378 13.10 3.25 26.36
N GLU A 379 14.38 3.60 26.52
CA GLU A 379 14.94 4.00 27.81
C GLU A 379 14.20 5.22 28.39
N ALA A 380 13.87 6.21 27.56
CA ALA A 380 13.15 7.40 27.99
C ALA A 380 11.68 7.15 28.36
N LYS A 381 11.04 6.09 27.81
CA LYS A 381 9.62 5.80 28.04
C LYS A 381 9.36 4.68 29.04
N LEU A 382 10.20 3.65 29.03
CA LEU A 382 10.04 2.42 29.82
C LEU A 382 11.18 2.18 30.81
N GLY A 383 12.22 3.00 30.80
CA GLY A 383 13.38 2.87 31.69
C GLY A 383 14.47 1.93 31.16
N LYS A 384 15.68 2.09 31.69
CA LYS A 384 16.88 1.34 31.29
C LYS A 384 16.77 -0.16 31.58
N THR A 385 16.13 -0.52 32.69
CA THR A 385 16.01 -1.93 33.09
C THR A 385 15.15 -2.74 32.11
N VAL A 386 14.01 -2.18 31.67
CA VAL A 386 13.15 -2.82 30.66
C VAL A 386 13.88 -2.97 29.32
N TRP A 387 14.70 -1.99 28.94
CA TRP A 387 15.57 -2.13 27.78
C TRP A 387 16.55 -3.29 27.94
N ASN A 388 17.34 -3.33 29.03
CA ASN A 388 18.40 -4.32 29.23
C ASN A 388 17.88 -5.76 29.29
N ILE A 389 16.75 -6.00 29.96
CA ILE A 389 16.23 -7.37 30.19
C ILE A 389 15.48 -7.91 28.96
N PHE A 390 14.67 -7.07 28.29
CA PHE A 390 13.79 -7.54 27.22
C PHE A 390 14.21 -7.07 25.82
N TRP A 391 14.27 -5.75 25.63
CA TRP A 391 14.44 -5.20 24.29
C TRP A 391 15.85 -5.37 23.75
N GLN A 392 16.87 -5.30 24.61
CA GLN A 392 18.26 -5.47 24.20
C GLN A 392 18.50 -6.86 23.59
N PRO A 393 18.17 -7.99 24.26
CA PRO A 393 18.26 -9.31 23.65
C PRO A 393 17.52 -9.43 22.31
N VAL A 394 16.29 -8.89 22.23
CA VAL A 394 15.49 -8.91 20.99
C VAL A 394 16.17 -8.12 19.86
N PHE A 395 16.70 -6.94 20.16
CA PHE A 395 17.39 -6.11 19.18
C PHE A 395 18.75 -6.68 18.81
N GLU A 396 19.50 -7.26 19.74
CA GLU A 396 20.79 -7.93 19.48
C GLU A 396 20.57 -9.20 18.64
N GLY A 397 19.56 -10.00 18.96
CA GLY A 397 19.19 -11.18 18.17
C GLY A 397 18.76 -10.85 16.74
N LYS A 398 18.14 -9.68 16.50
CA LYS A 398 17.71 -9.26 15.15
C LYS A 398 18.75 -8.41 14.41
N PHE A 399 19.53 -7.59 15.10
CA PHE A 399 20.37 -6.55 14.48
C PHE A 399 21.86 -6.67 14.81
N GLY A 400 22.26 -7.61 15.68
CA GLY A 400 23.64 -7.77 16.12
C GLY A 400 24.21 -6.46 16.66
N HIS A 401 25.39 -6.08 16.18
CA HIS A 401 26.08 -4.85 16.58
C HIS A 401 25.35 -3.55 16.19
N TYR A 402 24.31 -3.61 15.35
CA TYR A 402 23.46 -2.46 15.04
C TYR A 402 22.34 -2.24 16.05
N SER A 403 22.12 -3.14 17.02
CA SER A 403 21.00 -3.11 17.99
C SER A 403 20.76 -1.73 18.61
N LYS A 404 21.83 -1.02 18.97
CA LYS A 404 21.79 0.30 19.63
C LYS A 404 21.63 1.48 18.66
N LYS A 405 21.73 1.25 17.34
CA LYS A 405 21.74 2.27 16.27
C LYS A 405 20.42 2.36 15.49
N ILE A 406 19.50 1.44 15.69
CA ILE A 406 18.23 1.37 14.94
C ILE A 406 17.34 2.60 15.20
N SER A 407 16.68 3.10 14.15
CA SER A 407 15.77 4.25 14.19
C SER A 407 14.58 4.03 15.11
N ALA A 408 14.25 5.03 15.92
CA ALA A 408 13.03 5.03 16.71
C ALA A 408 11.77 5.09 15.84
N SER A 409 11.81 5.80 14.70
CA SER A 409 10.69 5.85 13.74
C SER A 409 10.30 4.46 13.25
N TRP A 410 11.29 3.65 12.85
CA TRP A 410 11.05 2.28 12.41
C TRP A 410 10.48 1.40 13.53
N PHE A 411 11.02 1.53 14.74
CA PHE A 411 10.53 0.78 15.90
C PHE A 411 9.06 1.10 16.20
N ILE A 412 8.68 2.38 16.22
CA ILE A 412 7.29 2.79 16.48
C ILE A 412 6.36 2.24 15.40
N SER A 413 6.71 2.38 14.11
CA SER A 413 5.91 1.84 13.01
C SER A 413 5.67 0.33 13.18
N ARG A 414 6.70 -0.43 13.58
CA ARG A 414 6.58 -1.87 13.86
C ARG A 414 5.67 -2.20 15.06
N VAL A 415 5.67 -1.37 16.09
CA VAL A 415 4.74 -1.55 17.22
C VAL A 415 3.30 -1.25 16.79
N LYS A 416 3.10 -0.22 15.97
CA LYS A 416 1.78 0.17 15.47
C LYS A 416 1.17 -0.81 14.47
N SER A 417 2.00 -1.48 13.66
CA SER A 417 1.52 -2.45 12.68
C SER A 417 0.85 -3.68 13.33
N ARG A 418 1.08 -3.91 14.63
CA ARG A 418 0.49 -5.00 15.42
C ARG A 418 -0.84 -4.55 16.05
N ASP A 419 -1.96 -4.85 15.40
CA ASP A 419 -3.29 -4.56 15.91
C ASP A 419 -3.81 -5.72 16.80
N LYS A 420 -3.59 -5.63 18.12
CA LYS A 420 -4.20 -6.54 19.10
C LYS A 420 -5.59 -6.02 19.48
N LYS A 421 -6.59 -6.24 18.62
CA LYS A 421 -8.01 -6.10 19.00
C LYS A 421 -8.53 -7.32 19.76
N SER A 422 -7.93 -8.49 19.54
CA SER A 422 -8.22 -9.75 20.22
C SER A 422 -7.11 -10.14 21.21
N GLN A 423 -7.44 -10.94 22.23
CA GLN A 423 -6.46 -11.47 23.20
C GLN A 423 -5.46 -12.47 22.57
N ILE A 424 -5.85 -13.12 21.46
CA ILE A 424 -5.01 -14.04 20.68
C ILE A 424 -4.80 -13.41 19.29
N GLU A 425 -3.55 -13.37 18.82
CA GLU A 425 -3.19 -12.82 17.52
C GLU A 425 -3.70 -13.75 16.41
N THR A 426 -4.56 -13.23 15.53
CA THR A 426 -5.03 -13.97 14.34
C THR A 426 -4.16 -13.58 13.15
N LEU A 427 -3.57 -14.58 12.50
CA LEU A 427 -2.77 -14.43 11.29
C LEU A 427 -3.52 -15.02 10.09
N ILE A 428 -3.11 -14.62 8.90
CA ILE A 428 -3.63 -15.15 7.64
C ILE A 428 -2.51 -15.90 6.93
N TYR A 429 -2.82 -17.09 6.41
CA TYR A 429 -1.87 -17.90 5.64
C TYR A 429 -2.58 -18.60 4.47
N PRO A 430 -1.96 -18.65 3.26
CA PRO A 430 -2.53 -19.36 2.12
C PRO A 430 -2.43 -20.88 2.25
N LYS A 431 -3.55 -21.60 2.08
CA LYS A 431 -3.59 -23.06 1.88
C LYS A 431 -2.68 -23.46 0.72
N GLY A 432 -1.62 -24.22 1.02
CA GLY A 432 -0.60 -24.63 0.04
C GLY A 432 0.62 -23.70 -0.04
N GLY A 433 0.77 -22.75 0.88
CA GLY A 433 1.94 -21.86 0.96
C GLY A 433 1.90 -20.68 0.00
N PHE A 434 2.87 -19.78 0.10
CA PHE A 434 2.92 -18.57 -0.73
C PHE A 434 3.28 -18.85 -2.19
N GLY A 435 3.74 -20.07 -2.50
CA GLY A 435 3.96 -20.53 -3.87
C GLY A 435 2.76 -20.35 -4.78
N ILE A 436 1.53 -20.45 -4.26
CA ILE A 436 0.30 -20.28 -5.07
C ILE A 436 0.17 -18.86 -5.62
N LEU A 437 0.60 -17.85 -4.85
CA LEU A 437 0.55 -16.45 -5.25
C LEU A 437 1.57 -16.20 -6.37
N ILE A 438 2.77 -16.75 -6.20
CA ILE A 438 3.88 -16.61 -7.16
C ILE A 438 3.51 -17.26 -8.49
N GLU A 439 3.00 -18.50 -8.46
CA GLU A 439 2.59 -19.22 -9.66
C GLU A 439 1.43 -18.53 -10.39
N LYS A 440 0.44 -18.02 -9.64
CA LYS A 440 -0.69 -17.30 -10.21
C LYS A 440 -0.24 -16.00 -10.88
N LEU A 441 0.63 -15.22 -10.23
CA LEU A 441 1.20 -14.02 -10.82
C LEU A 441 1.99 -14.35 -12.10
N ALA A 442 2.86 -15.36 -12.06
CA ALA A 442 3.64 -15.77 -13.22
C ALA A 442 2.76 -16.20 -14.40
N ARG A 443 1.75 -17.03 -14.13
CA ARG A 443 0.78 -17.46 -15.15
C ARG A 443 0.03 -16.29 -15.76
N ASP A 444 -0.42 -15.33 -14.96
CA ASP A 444 -1.15 -14.17 -15.45
C ASP A 444 -0.23 -13.18 -16.20
N ILE A 445 1.05 -13.05 -15.83
CA ILE A 445 2.03 -12.25 -16.58
C ILE A 445 2.19 -12.84 -18.00
N VAL A 446 2.45 -14.14 -18.09
CA VAL A 446 2.62 -14.83 -19.38
C VAL A 446 1.33 -14.81 -20.19
N GLY A 447 0.18 -15.05 -19.55
CA GLY A 447 -1.13 -14.96 -20.20
C GLY A 447 -1.49 -13.57 -20.74
N ASN A 448 -0.89 -12.52 -20.19
CA ASN A 448 -0.99 -11.15 -20.71
C ASN A 448 0.09 -10.81 -21.76
N GLY A 449 0.86 -11.78 -22.26
CA GLY A 449 1.93 -11.57 -23.25
C GLY A 449 3.28 -11.14 -22.67
N GLY A 450 3.46 -11.16 -21.35
CA GLY A 450 4.73 -10.90 -20.69
C GLY A 450 5.69 -12.10 -20.74
N ARG A 451 6.99 -11.86 -20.55
CA ARG A 451 8.03 -12.89 -20.50
C ARG A 451 8.68 -12.92 -19.11
N ILE A 452 8.97 -14.10 -18.60
CA ILE A 452 9.77 -14.31 -17.39
C ILE A 452 10.94 -15.21 -17.77
N ILE A 453 12.16 -14.70 -17.63
CA ILE A 453 13.40 -15.37 -18.00
C ILE A 453 14.18 -15.64 -16.71
N THR A 454 14.24 -16.90 -16.30
CA THR A 454 15.02 -17.38 -15.15
C THR A 454 16.43 -17.79 -15.57
N CYS A 455 17.30 -18.10 -14.61
CA CYS A 455 18.72 -18.42 -14.86
C CYS A 455 19.47 -17.33 -15.65
N HIS A 456 19.01 -16.07 -15.56
CA HIS A 456 19.49 -14.98 -16.36
C HIS A 456 19.97 -13.82 -15.47
N ASN A 457 21.29 -13.71 -15.35
CA ASN A 457 21.91 -12.68 -14.52
C ASN A 457 22.24 -11.42 -15.35
N VAL A 458 21.50 -10.33 -15.09
CA VAL A 458 21.77 -9.03 -15.72
C VAL A 458 22.99 -8.37 -15.07
N ASN A 459 24.12 -8.43 -15.75
CA ASN A 459 25.40 -7.91 -15.23
C ASN A 459 25.58 -6.41 -15.41
N SER A 460 25.02 -5.84 -16.49
CA SER A 460 25.15 -4.41 -16.79
C SER A 460 23.97 -3.91 -17.63
N ILE A 461 23.64 -2.64 -17.46
CA ILE A 461 22.58 -1.95 -18.19
C ILE A 461 23.20 -0.73 -18.86
N LYS A 462 23.09 -0.64 -20.18
CA LYS A 462 23.63 0.47 -20.96
C LYS A 462 22.55 1.49 -21.24
N LYS A 463 22.92 2.77 -21.23
CA LYS A 463 22.02 3.83 -21.67
C LYS A 463 21.84 3.76 -23.20
N SER A 464 20.64 4.04 -23.69
CA SER A 464 20.34 4.22 -25.11
C SER A 464 19.87 5.66 -25.38
N LYS A 465 19.83 6.09 -26.66
CA LYS A 465 19.30 7.41 -27.05
C LYS A 465 17.81 7.59 -26.65
N GLN A 466 17.08 6.49 -26.53
CA GLN A 466 15.65 6.45 -26.19
C GLN A 466 15.39 5.23 -25.30
N GLY A 467 15.72 5.33 -24.00
CA GLY A 467 15.58 4.24 -23.03
C GLY A 467 16.91 3.60 -22.64
N ILE A 468 16.88 2.30 -22.43
CA ILE A 468 18.00 1.50 -21.93
C ILE A 468 18.19 0.24 -22.75
N LYS A 469 19.35 -0.41 -22.60
CA LYS A 469 19.69 -1.65 -23.27
C LYS A 469 20.16 -2.68 -22.24
N ILE A 470 19.55 -3.86 -22.28
CA ILE A 470 19.88 -5.03 -21.46
C ILE A 470 20.15 -6.17 -22.45
N ASP A 471 21.35 -6.74 -22.41
CA ASP A 471 21.76 -7.89 -23.23
C ASP A 471 21.42 -7.80 -24.73
N GLY A 472 21.57 -6.61 -25.32
CA GLY A 472 21.25 -6.43 -26.74
C GLY A 472 19.84 -5.90 -27.00
N GLU A 473 18.88 -6.19 -26.12
CA GLU A 473 17.49 -5.76 -26.25
C GLU A 473 17.27 -4.36 -25.66
N ARG A 474 16.47 -3.55 -26.36
CA ARG A 474 16.11 -2.19 -25.96
C ARG A 474 14.78 -2.17 -25.22
N PHE A 475 14.75 -1.42 -24.12
CA PHE A 475 13.56 -1.18 -23.30
C PHE A 475 13.37 0.33 -23.10
N ASP A 476 12.12 0.79 -22.98
CA ASP A 476 11.80 2.18 -22.71
C ASP A 476 12.05 2.52 -21.23
N TYR A 477 11.69 1.60 -20.34
CA TYR A 477 11.90 1.73 -18.90
C TYR A 477 12.46 0.44 -18.28
N CYS A 478 13.18 0.56 -17.17
CA CYS A 478 13.47 -0.57 -16.28
C CYS A 478 13.08 -0.30 -14.84
N ILE A 479 12.51 -1.32 -14.22
CA ILE A 479 12.29 -1.37 -12.77
C ILE A 479 13.24 -2.42 -12.19
N SER A 480 14.24 -1.98 -11.43
CA SER A 480 15.10 -2.86 -10.66
C SER A 480 14.49 -3.12 -9.28
N THR A 481 14.31 -4.39 -8.94
CA THR A 481 13.86 -4.80 -7.59
C THR A 481 15.00 -5.25 -6.67
N LEU A 482 16.24 -5.04 -7.11
CA LEU A 482 17.45 -5.37 -6.38
C LEU A 482 17.68 -4.42 -5.20
N ALA A 483 18.61 -4.78 -4.31
CA ALA A 483 19.13 -3.83 -3.33
C ALA A 483 19.71 -2.60 -4.06
N PRO A 484 19.52 -1.35 -3.58
CA PRO A 484 19.92 -0.16 -4.32
C PRO A 484 21.41 -0.10 -4.67
N ASN A 485 22.27 -0.67 -3.82
CA ASN A 485 23.69 -0.80 -4.11
C ASN A 485 23.96 -1.69 -5.33
N GLU A 486 23.20 -2.79 -5.50
CA GLU A 486 23.29 -3.65 -6.68
C GLU A 486 22.70 -2.98 -7.92
N SER A 487 21.57 -2.27 -7.77
CA SER A 487 21.01 -1.47 -8.86
C SER A 487 22.01 -0.41 -9.35
N SER A 488 22.74 0.23 -8.43
CA SER A 488 23.82 1.16 -8.76
C SER A 488 25.01 0.48 -9.45
N ARG A 489 25.32 -0.77 -9.07
CA ARG A 489 26.39 -1.56 -9.70
C ARG A 489 26.06 -1.90 -11.15
N ILE A 490 24.85 -2.37 -11.44
CA ILE A 490 24.45 -2.76 -12.80
C ILE A 490 24.10 -1.55 -13.67
N TYR A 491 23.70 -0.43 -13.07
CA TYR A 491 23.39 0.83 -13.75
C TYR A 491 24.04 2.03 -13.04
N PRO A 492 25.33 2.34 -13.34
CA PRO A 492 26.11 3.37 -12.62
C PRO A 492 25.52 4.79 -12.61
N SER A 493 24.64 5.13 -13.55
CA SER A 493 23.92 6.40 -13.55
C SER A 493 22.95 6.55 -12.37
N TYR A 494 22.50 5.44 -11.77
CA TYR A 494 21.76 5.44 -10.51
C TYR A 494 22.77 5.54 -9.35
N ARG A 495 23.04 6.77 -8.90
CA ARG A 495 24.08 7.08 -7.90
C ARG A 495 23.59 6.86 -6.46
N GLN A 496 23.43 5.61 -6.04
CA GLN A 496 23.12 5.25 -4.65
C GLN A 496 24.18 4.32 -4.05
N ARG A 497 24.75 4.69 -2.91
CA ARG A 497 25.74 3.88 -2.17
C ARG A 497 25.45 3.88 -0.67
N GLY A 498 26.05 2.92 0.04
CA GLY A 498 26.16 2.95 1.51
C GLY A 498 24.93 2.46 2.27
N ILE A 499 23.96 1.82 1.63
CA ILE A 499 22.88 1.15 2.37
C ILE A 499 23.40 -0.18 2.90
N GLU A 500 23.51 -0.30 4.22
CA GLU A 500 23.90 -1.55 4.86
C GLU A 500 22.72 -2.53 4.93
N TYR A 501 23.03 -3.81 4.78
CA TYR A 501 22.07 -4.90 4.89
C TYR A 501 22.57 -5.94 5.89
N LEU A 502 21.62 -6.57 6.56
CA LEU A 502 21.82 -7.83 7.26
C LEU A 502 21.50 -8.98 6.31
N GLY A 503 22.34 -10.01 6.39
CA GLY A 503 22.02 -11.31 5.84
C GLY A 503 21.04 -12.06 6.74
N PHE A 504 20.49 -13.14 6.20
CA PHE A 504 19.68 -14.09 6.94
C PHE A 504 20.28 -15.49 6.76
N VAL A 505 20.37 -16.23 7.88
CA VAL A 505 20.67 -17.66 7.91
C VAL A 505 19.43 -18.35 8.47
N GLY A 506 18.89 -19.29 7.70
CA GLY A 506 17.75 -20.10 8.07
C GLY A 506 18.09 -21.59 8.02
N VAL A 507 17.51 -22.36 8.92
CA VAL A 507 17.56 -23.83 8.90
C VAL A 507 16.13 -24.34 8.93
N ILE A 508 15.80 -25.21 7.98
CA ILE A 508 14.47 -25.79 7.79
C ILE A 508 14.58 -27.25 8.13
N ILE A 509 13.84 -27.69 9.14
CA ILE A 509 13.87 -29.04 9.68
C ILE A 509 12.51 -29.68 9.41
N LYS A 510 12.53 -30.87 8.83
CA LYS A 510 11.36 -31.74 8.66
C LYS A 510 11.43 -32.87 9.68
N ALA A 511 10.42 -33.00 10.52
CA ALA A 511 10.42 -33.94 11.64
C ALA A 511 9.08 -34.66 11.83
N ASN A 512 9.10 -35.85 12.43
CA ASN A 512 7.88 -36.62 12.72
C ASN A 512 7.10 -36.08 13.92
N THR A 513 7.80 -35.48 14.89
CA THR A 513 7.22 -34.94 16.12
C THR A 513 7.31 -33.42 16.18
N SER A 514 6.42 -32.81 16.96
CA SER A 514 6.44 -31.36 17.21
C SER A 514 7.48 -31.00 18.24
N LEU A 515 8.21 -29.90 18.02
CA LEU A 515 9.16 -29.37 18.99
C LEU A 515 8.44 -28.61 20.11
N SER A 516 7.33 -27.95 19.77
CA SER A 516 6.47 -27.25 20.73
C SER A 516 5.03 -27.20 20.24
N LYS A 517 4.12 -26.70 21.08
CA LYS A 517 2.75 -26.34 20.69
C LYS A 517 2.61 -24.91 20.11
N HIS A 518 3.72 -24.17 20.01
CA HIS A 518 3.71 -22.77 19.62
C HIS A 518 4.06 -22.61 18.14
N TYR A 519 3.35 -21.73 17.42
CA TYR A 519 3.71 -21.36 16.06
C TYR A 519 5.02 -20.58 16.03
N TRP A 520 5.16 -19.58 16.90
CA TRP A 520 6.30 -18.66 16.88
C TRP A 520 6.95 -18.54 18.25
N ILE A 521 8.25 -18.80 18.32
CA ILE A 521 9.05 -18.69 19.54
C ILE A 521 10.17 -17.68 19.30
N THR A 522 10.13 -16.55 20.03
CA THR A 522 11.23 -15.57 20.00
C THR A 522 12.31 -15.98 21.00
N VAL A 523 13.56 -16.07 20.56
CA VAL A 523 14.67 -16.47 21.43
C VAL A 523 15.24 -15.24 22.14
N LEU A 524 15.29 -15.29 23.48
CA LEU A 524 15.79 -14.22 24.35
C LEU A 524 17.17 -14.56 24.96
N ASP A 525 17.75 -15.69 24.60
CA ASP A 525 19.08 -16.10 25.03
C ASP A 525 20.14 -15.55 24.07
N ASN A 526 20.98 -14.64 24.57
CA ASN A 526 21.96 -13.91 23.76
C ASN A 526 22.99 -14.83 23.07
N ASN A 527 23.30 -15.96 23.70
CA ASN A 527 24.27 -16.94 23.17
C ASN A 527 23.64 -17.96 22.22
N ALA A 528 22.32 -17.87 21.96
CA ALA A 528 21.67 -18.81 21.07
C ALA A 528 22.15 -18.63 19.61
N PRO A 529 22.35 -19.74 18.88
CA PRO A 529 22.76 -19.70 17.48
C PRO A 529 21.67 -19.12 16.58
N PHE A 530 20.39 -19.19 16.95
CA PHE A 530 19.26 -18.63 16.21
C PHE A 530 18.38 -17.73 17.08
N GLY A 531 17.78 -16.70 16.47
CA GLY A 531 16.95 -15.70 17.16
C GLY A 531 15.46 -16.03 17.18
N VAL A 532 15.02 -17.01 16.38
CA VAL A 532 13.62 -17.42 16.30
C VAL A 532 13.49 -18.89 15.92
N ILE A 533 12.45 -19.53 16.45
CA ILE A 533 11.95 -20.85 16.04
C ILE A 533 10.51 -20.66 15.56
N VAL A 534 10.19 -21.15 14.37
CA VAL A 534 8.83 -21.10 13.81
C VAL A 534 8.41 -22.51 13.41
N GLU A 535 7.42 -23.07 14.09
CA GLU A 535 6.87 -24.38 13.75
C GLU A 535 5.61 -24.18 12.91
N GLN A 536 5.77 -24.24 11.59
CA GLN A 536 4.75 -23.82 10.62
C GLN A 536 3.47 -24.65 10.72
N ASN A 537 3.58 -25.94 11.05
CA ASN A 537 2.43 -26.82 11.21
C ASN A 537 1.52 -26.42 12.38
N ASN A 538 2.02 -25.67 13.37
CA ASN A 538 1.21 -25.13 14.45
C ASN A 538 0.37 -23.91 14.03
N LEU A 539 0.69 -23.29 12.88
CA LEU A 539 -0.20 -22.31 12.25
C LEU A 539 -1.12 -23.00 11.25
N LEU A 540 -0.58 -23.59 10.19
CA LEU A 540 -1.36 -24.34 9.22
C LEU A 540 -0.58 -25.60 8.82
N PRO A 541 -1.10 -26.81 9.08
CA PRO A 541 -0.45 -28.04 8.65
C PRO A 541 -0.27 -28.05 7.12
N LEU A 542 0.99 -28.06 6.65
CA LEU A 542 1.34 -28.16 5.23
C LEU A 542 1.64 -29.61 4.80
N SER A 543 2.01 -30.45 5.76
CA SER A 543 2.36 -31.86 5.59
C SER A 543 2.03 -32.64 6.86
N LYS A 544 2.07 -33.98 6.77
CA LYS A 544 1.98 -34.86 7.96
C LYS A 544 3.16 -34.61 8.90
N GLU A 545 4.36 -34.55 8.34
CA GLU A 545 5.58 -34.15 9.06
C GLU A 545 5.55 -32.67 9.42
N LYS A 546 6.21 -32.33 10.53
CA LYS A 546 6.36 -30.99 11.08
C LYS A 546 7.48 -30.25 10.35
N ILE A 547 7.20 -29.02 9.96
CA ILE A 547 8.15 -28.09 9.35
C ILE A 547 8.52 -27.05 10.38
N ILE A 548 9.79 -27.04 10.78
CA ILE A 548 10.35 -26.14 11.78
C ILE A 548 11.41 -25.27 11.13
N TYR A 549 11.31 -23.96 11.29
CA TYR A 549 12.29 -22.99 10.84
C TYR A 549 13.07 -22.44 12.02
N LEU A 550 14.39 -22.46 11.93
CA LEU A 550 15.28 -21.68 12.76
C LEU A 550 15.77 -20.49 11.94
N GLY A 551 15.86 -19.30 12.54
CA GLY A 551 16.26 -18.11 11.80
C GLY A 551 17.14 -17.15 12.58
N LYS A 552 18.14 -16.57 11.91
CA LYS A 552 18.96 -15.48 12.45
C LYS A 552 19.27 -14.43 11.40
N TYR A 553 19.04 -13.17 11.77
CA TYR A 553 19.55 -12.03 11.02
C TYR A 553 20.95 -11.73 11.55
N CYS A 554 21.91 -11.59 10.64
CA CYS A 554 23.30 -11.40 11.04
C CYS A 554 24.06 -10.53 10.03
N SER A 555 25.19 -10.00 10.48
CA SER A 555 26.11 -9.32 9.57
C SER A 555 26.62 -10.30 8.54
N LEU A 556 26.80 -9.83 7.29
CA LEU A 556 27.44 -10.63 6.25
C LEU A 556 28.86 -11.07 6.64
N LYS A 557 29.51 -10.38 7.57
CA LYS A 557 30.84 -10.71 8.09
C LYS A 557 30.82 -11.59 9.36
N SER A 558 29.64 -11.96 9.85
CA SER A 558 29.56 -12.79 11.06
C SER A 558 29.99 -14.23 10.77
N ASP A 559 30.57 -14.88 11.78
CA ASP A 559 31.03 -16.27 11.69
C ASP A 559 29.90 -17.16 11.14
N LEU A 560 28.70 -17.09 11.73
CA LEU A 560 27.56 -17.90 11.30
C LEU A 560 27.18 -17.72 9.81
N TYR A 561 27.34 -16.51 9.25
CA TYR A 561 27.03 -16.28 7.83
C TYR A 561 28.12 -16.86 6.90
N GLN A 562 29.38 -16.84 7.37
CA GLN A 562 30.55 -17.32 6.64
C GLN A 562 30.76 -18.84 6.78
N THR A 563 30.27 -19.45 7.86
CA THR A 563 30.28 -20.89 8.10
C THR A 563 29.58 -21.64 6.96
N ASP A 564 30.06 -22.81 6.58
CA ASP A 564 29.46 -23.67 5.56
C ASP A 564 28.10 -24.24 6.00
N ASP A 565 27.29 -24.69 5.03
CA ASP A 565 25.94 -25.15 5.29
C ASP A 565 25.88 -26.45 6.13
N ASN A 566 26.88 -27.33 6.01
CA ASN A 566 26.92 -28.58 6.80
C ASN A 566 27.19 -28.29 8.28
N LYS A 567 28.15 -27.40 8.56
CA LYS A 567 28.44 -26.99 9.93
C LYS A 567 27.30 -26.19 10.56
N ILE A 568 26.58 -25.37 9.78
CA ILE A 568 25.35 -24.70 10.27
C ILE A 568 24.27 -25.73 10.63
N LYS A 569 24.13 -26.78 9.82
CA LYS A 569 23.21 -27.90 10.12
C LYS A 569 23.59 -28.57 11.44
N GLU A 570 24.86 -28.86 11.68
CA GLU A 570 25.33 -29.42 12.97
C GLU A 570 25.00 -28.48 14.14
N ILE A 571 25.34 -27.19 14.04
CA ILE A 571 25.04 -26.18 15.07
C ILE A 571 23.55 -26.14 15.39
N ALA A 572 22.69 -26.24 14.37
CA ALA A 572 21.24 -26.27 14.54
C ALA A 572 20.76 -27.52 15.25
N LEU A 573 21.25 -28.69 14.86
CA LEU A 573 20.87 -29.97 15.45
C LEU A 573 21.33 -30.08 16.90
N ASP A 574 22.57 -29.71 17.20
CA ASP A 574 23.11 -29.68 18.57
C ASP A 574 22.30 -28.77 19.46
N TRP A 575 21.96 -27.58 18.96
CA TRP A 575 21.17 -26.62 19.72
C TRP A 575 19.75 -27.13 19.97
N ILE A 576 19.08 -27.70 18.96
CA ILE A 576 17.73 -28.26 19.12
C ILE A 576 17.74 -29.42 20.12
N ASN A 577 18.70 -30.33 20.03
CA ASN A 577 18.84 -31.43 20.99
C ASN A 577 19.08 -30.92 22.41
N SER A 578 19.79 -29.80 22.56
CA SER A 578 19.98 -29.14 23.87
C SER A 578 18.71 -28.52 24.46
N LEU A 579 17.67 -28.29 23.64
CA LEU A 579 16.36 -27.77 24.06
C LEU A 579 15.35 -28.89 24.30
N ALA A 580 15.38 -29.93 23.49
CA ALA A 580 14.50 -31.09 23.56
C ALA A 580 15.32 -32.36 23.31
N PRO A 581 15.78 -33.05 24.38
CA PRO A 581 16.50 -34.31 24.26
C PRO A 581 15.72 -35.33 23.43
N ASN A 582 16.41 -36.08 22.57
CA ASN A 582 15.85 -37.10 21.66
C ASN A 582 14.99 -36.54 20.52
N PHE A 583 14.84 -35.21 20.39
CA PHE A 583 14.13 -34.63 19.24
C PHE A 583 14.85 -34.92 17.92
N SER A 584 16.18 -35.07 17.96
CA SER A 584 17.02 -35.42 16.80
C SER A 584 16.55 -36.68 16.09
N ASP A 585 16.03 -37.67 16.83
CA ASP A 585 15.62 -38.97 16.30
C ASP A 585 14.34 -38.86 15.46
N SER A 586 13.60 -37.76 15.64
CA SER A 586 12.41 -37.46 14.85
C SER A 586 12.71 -36.74 13.54
N ILE A 587 13.96 -36.28 13.32
CA ILE A 587 14.32 -35.44 12.18
C ILE A 587 14.58 -36.30 10.94
N ASN A 588 13.80 -36.06 9.90
CA ASN A 588 13.91 -36.77 8.63
C ASN A 588 14.85 -36.05 7.66
N ASN A 589 14.77 -34.71 7.62
CA ASN A 589 15.53 -33.91 6.65
C ASN A 589 15.80 -32.49 7.17
N VAL A 590 16.93 -31.91 6.76
CA VAL A 590 17.36 -30.56 7.16
C VAL A 590 17.94 -29.84 5.96
N LYS A 591 17.53 -28.59 5.77
CA LYS A 591 18.06 -27.70 4.74
C LYS A 591 18.48 -26.36 5.30
N VAL A 592 19.66 -25.88 4.89
CA VAL A 592 20.13 -24.53 5.21
C VAL A 592 19.81 -23.58 4.07
N VAL A 593 19.45 -22.34 4.40
CA VAL A 593 19.22 -21.25 3.44
C VAL A 593 19.95 -20.00 3.89
N LYS A 594 20.59 -19.30 2.95
CA LYS A 594 21.27 -18.02 3.20
C LYS A 594 20.83 -16.97 2.20
N ASP A 595 20.61 -15.75 2.69
CA ASP A 595 20.15 -14.64 1.87
C ASP A 595 20.87 -13.34 2.26
N LYS A 596 21.56 -12.73 1.29
CA LYS A 596 22.43 -11.55 1.50
C LYS A 596 21.65 -10.27 1.83
N TYR A 597 20.51 -10.06 1.18
CA TYR A 597 19.74 -8.81 1.22
C TYR A 597 18.42 -8.97 1.98
N ALA A 598 18.48 -9.55 3.18
CA ALA A 598 17.28 -9.92 3.92
C ALA A 598 16.63 -8.74 4.68
N GLN A 599 17.43 -7.81 5.19
CA GLN A 599 16.94 -6.66 5.94
C GLN A 599 17.86 -5.44 5.77
N PRO A 600 17.38 -4.29 5.26
CA PRO A 600 18.15 -3.05 5.31
C PRO A 600 18.29 -2.58 6.76
N VAL A 601 19.48 -2.05 7.09
CA VAL A 601 19.76 -1.52 8.43
C VAL A 601 19.25 -0.08 8.53
N ILE A 602 18.08 0.07 9.15
CA ILE A 602 17.43 1.38 9.33
C ILE A 602 18.00 2.07 10.57
N LYS A 603 19.12 2.78 10.42
CA LYS A 603 19.74 3.59 11.48
C LYS A 603 18.96 4.88 11.74
N ASN A 604 19.21 5.57 12.86
CA ASN A 604 18.69 6.92 13.03
C ASN A 604 19.17 7.85 11.89
N ASN A 605 18.33 8.81 11.50
CA ASN A 605 18.51 9.65 10.32
C ASN A 605 18.56 8.88 8.99
N TYR A 606 17.88 7.73 8.91
CA TYR A 606 17.79 6.97 7.67
C TYR A 606 17.16 7.84 6.56
N LYS A 607 17.83 7.86 5.40
CA LYS A 607 17.35 8.54 4.20
C LYS A 607 16.90 7.48 3.19
N ILE A 608 15.68 7.65 2.70
CA ILE A 608 15.13 6.79 1.64
C ILE A 608 15.96 7.05 0.37
N PRO A 609 16.51 6.01 -0.28
CA PRO A 609 17.20 6.16 -1.56
C PRO A 609 16.26 6.69 -2.65
N PRO A 610 16.78 7.33 -3.71
CA PRO A 610 15.96 7.80 -4.80
C PRO A 610 15.29 6.61 -5.50
N ILE A 611 14.00 6.73 -5.82
CA ILE A 611 13.27 5.71 -6.57
C ILE A 611 13.65 5.74 -8.06
N LYS A 612 14.03 6.91 -8.58
CA LYS A 612 14.26 7.16 -10.01
C LYS A 612 15.68 7.67 -10.25
N ALA A 613 16.32 7.17 -11.30
CA ALA A 613 17.61 7.68 -11.77
C ALA A 613 17.44 9.06 -12.43
N PRO A 614 18.50 9.90 -12.47
CA PRO A 614 18.40 11.28 -12.99
C PRO A 614 17.83 11.43 -14.41
N MET A 615 18.07 10.46 -15.29
CA MET A 615 17.64 10.52 -16.69
C MET A 615 16.24 9.93 -16.93
N GLY A 616 15.64 9.36 -15.89
CA GLY A 616 14.22 9.05 -15.82
C GLY A 616 13.78 7.70 -16.39
N GLU A 617 14.65 6.95 -17.04
CA GLU A 617 14.29 5.65 -17.64
C GLU A 617 14.50 4.45 -16.71
N PHE A 618 15.17 4.65 -15.57
CA PHE A 618 15.54 3.59 -14.63
C PHE A 618 15.00 3.87 -13.23
N PHE A 619 14.29 2.88 -12.70
CA PHE A 619 13.62 2.92 -11.42
C PHE A 619 14.12 1.82 -10.50
N VAL A 620 14.09 2.06 -9.20
CA VAL A 620 14.49 1.10 -8.17
C VAL A 620 13.41 1.00 -7.11
N LEU A 621 12.96 -0.23 -6.84
CA LEU A 621 12.02 -0.56 -5.77
C LEU A 621 12.58 -1.68 -4.92
N SER A 622 12.82 -1.42 -3.66
CA SER A 622 13.41 -2.43 -2.77
C SER A 622 12.98 -2.20 -1.33
N MET A 623 13.34 -3.13 -0.43
CA MET A 623 13.07 -2.97 1.00
C MET A 623 13.67 -1.69 1.58
N ALA A 624 14.68 -1.09 0.95
CA ALA A 624 15.25 0.18 1.41
C ALA A 624 14.28 1.37 1.27
N HIS A 625 13.23 1.24 0.45
CA HIS A 625 12.26 2.30 0.14
C HIS A 625 11.02 2.29 1.04
N ILE A 626 10.81 1.23 1.84
CA ILE A 626 9.57 1.04 2.61
C ILE A 626 9.55 1.80 3.94
N PHE A 627 10.63 2.51 4.30
CA PHE A 627 10.73 3.27 5.55
C PHE A 627 9.56 4.26 5.71
N PRO A 628 8.92 4.35 6.90
CA PRO A 628 9.32 3.75 8.18
C PRO A 628 8.78 2.34 8.44
N GLU A 629 8.06 1.75 7.50
CA GLU A 629 7.46 0.42 7.66
C GLU A 629 8.52 -0.70 7.67
N ASP A 630 8.13 -1.88 8.14
CA ASP A 630 8.98 -3.07 8.13
C ASP A 630 8.79 -3.91 6.85
N ARG A 631 9.74 -4.80 6.60
CA ARG A 631 9.67 -5.74 5.47
C ARG A 631 8.39 -6.58 5.54
N GLY A 632 7.67 -6.64 4.44
CA GLY A 632 6.41 -7.37 4.33
C GLY A 632 5.86 -7.31 2.92
N ILE A 633 5.05 -8.30 2.57
CA ILE A 633 4.47 -8.43 1.23
C ILE A 633 3.49 -7.28 0.95
N GLU A 634 2.79 -6.80 1.98
CA GLU A 634 1.91 -5.61 1.92
C GLU A 634 2.62 -4.41 1.28
N ASN A 635 3.84 -4.09 1.76
CA ASN A 635 4.61 -2.97 1.25
C ASN A 635 5.08 -3.20 -0.20
N ALA A 636 5.30 -4.44 -0.62
CA ALA A 636 5.59 -4.75 -2.02
C ALA A 636 4.39 -4.39 -2.93
N VAL A 637 3.16 -4.67 -2.49
CA VAL A 637 1.94 -4.28 -3.23
C VAL A 637 1.83 -2.76 -3.32
N ILE A 638 1.97 -2.06 -2.18
CA ILE A 638 1.84 -0.60 -2.10
C ILE A 638 2.89 0.10 -2.99
N GLN A 639 4.16 -0.28 -2.86
CA GLN A 639 5.25 0.32 -3.64
C GLN A 639 5.10 0.04 -5.14
N SER A 640 4.66 -1.16 -5.52
CA SER A 640 4.39 -1.48 -6.93
C SER A 640 3.29 -0.56 -7.48
N ASN A 641 2.18 -0.39 -6.77
CA ASN A 641 1.10 0.51 -7.20
C ASN A 641 1.59 1.96 -7.36
N ASN A 642 2.41 2.44 -6.42
CA ASN A 642 2.97 3.79 -6.48
C ASN A 642 3.84 4.01 -7.73
N ILE A 643 4.70 3.05 -8.09
CA ILE A 643 5.57 3.22 -9.26
C ILE A 643 4.83 3.14 -10.58
N ILE A 644 3.79 2.30 -10.64
CA ILE A 644 2.95 2.22 -11.84
C ILE A 644 2.25 3.56 -12.05
N ASN A 645 1.74 4.18 -10.99
CA ASN A 645 1.16 5.52 -11.06
C ASN A 645 2.18 6.57 -11.50
N GLU A 646 3.44 6.46 -11.07
CA GLU A 646 4.52 7.33 -11.53
C GLU A 646 4.83 7.14 -13.02
N LEU A 647 4.96 5.90 -13.49
CA LEU A 647 5.16 5.58 -14.90
C LEU A 647 4.01 6.11 -15.76
N LEU A 648 2.76 5.94 -15.32
CA LEU A 648 1.58 6.45 -16.01
C LEU A 648 1.51 7.99 -16.06
N ARG A 649 2.11 8.68 -15.09
CA ARG A 649 2.24 10.15 -15.10
C ARG A 649 3.31 10.60 -16.09
N ASP A 650 4.43 9.88 -16.15
CA ASP A 650 5.51 10.18 -17.09
C ASP A 650 5.09 9.94 -18.55
N THR A 651 4.28 8.91 -18.84
CA THR A 651 3.77 8.67 -20.21
C THR A 651 2.73 9.70 -20.66
N LYS A 652 2.05 10.40 -19.74
CA LYS A 652 1.18 11.55 -20.08
C LYS A 652 1.97 12.80 -20.47
N LYS A 653 3.28 12.86 -20.20
CA LYS A 653 4.16 13.90 -20.74
C LYS A 653 4.67 13.46 -22.12
N SER A 654 3.96 13.83 -23.17
CA SER A 654 4.41 13.73 -24.58
C SER A 654 4.43 15.15 -25.20
N PRO A 655 5.20 15.40 -26.26
CA PRO A 655 6.24 16.42 -26.38
C PRO A 655 5.71 17.79 -26.81
N VAL A 656 4.83 18.41 -26.01
CA VAL A 656 4.45 19.83 -26.24
C VAL A 656 5.37 20.78 -25.48
N ASP A 657 6.09 20.30 -24.45
CA ASP A 657 7.01 21.13 -23.65
C ASP A 657 8.44 21.24 -24.21
N SER A 658 8.78 20.49 -25.27
CA SER A 658 10.09 20.61 -25.94
C SER A 658 10.14 21.66 -27.06
N TYR A 659 9.03 22.33 -27.37
CA TYR A 659 8.96 23.40 -28.39
C TYR A 659 9.11 24.82 -27.84
N LYS A 660 9.37 25.01 -26.54
CA LYS A 660 9.57 26.34 -25.91
C LYS A 660 11.02 26.65 -25.49
N ARG A 661 12.01 25.94 -26.03
CA ARG A 661 13.44 26.22 -25.79
C ARG A 661 14.27 26.48 -27.05
N VAL A 662 13.63 26.99 -28.10
CA VAL A 662 14.31 27.59 -29.26
C VAL A 662 13.55 28.86 -29.64
N LYS A 663 13.80 29.94 -28.91
CA LYS A 663 13.54 31.35 -29.25
C LYS A 663 13.85 32.13 -27.98
N ASP A 664 15.14 32.38 -27.76
CA ASP A 664 15.70 33.51 -26.99
C ASP A 664 17.23 33.51 -27.19
N SER A 665 17.64 33.46 -28.45
CA SER A 665 19.01 33.75 -28.89
C SER A 665 18.96 34.41 -30.26
N LYS A 666 18.53 35.67 -30.25
CA LYS A 666 18.96 36.72 -31.17
C LYS A 666 19.12 37.99 -30.36
#